data_AF-A0A8H7UL81-F1
#
_entry.id   AF-A0A8H7UL81-F1
#
_cell.length_a   1.000
_cell.length_b   1.000
_cell.length_c   1.000
_cell.angle_alpha   90.00
_cell.angle_beta   90.00
_cell.angle_gamma   90.00
#
_symmetry.space_group_name_H-M   'P 1'
#
loop_
_entity.id
_entity.type
_entity.pdbx_description
1 polymer ?
#
loop_
_entity_poly.entity_id
_entity_poly.type
_entity_poly.pdbx_seq_one_letter_code
_entity_poly.pdbx_strand_id
1 'polypeptide(L)'
;MFASTALIASLLKSRSFSSDLNPKAAFIDEATTAVGSPDLDAASTTSSSQTIIVDEDALIELKSKLANAAQFISELSDDHVARLVNANLATSYVAYGLSDLSFVYPGLPNGYLGESIEQWATQNINNAHGQTGKVAHMDTRAGALSAVHGALQNSPASVTVLTSSQGLLTMIPNMHVLAQSKLPVVIHVGAHGLDADLELSPEVDSVLAARNTGFAFLASNNAQEAHDMALAAHIIAKTTSLPILHYFDGVKAAKEIEKTDLLSYTKIASLVDQATTVQTSFTDAYDAVENVLVQVGKAVGRDYHIFEYCGASDAETVIVTLGAGSQTVKQAVGQLATANNVGILSVRLCRPWSEAHFLNAIPKTTKRVVVLEQGDGLFAFNGPLFLDVAASFRFGQWDSAKPRIVTAQSVNYGNLRPAHLLQLLSDIQDNGNFVDLNAEKYTSLADEPALIDTTSRAIFWEVSKSHTASHVSNILSKTLHVQTRVVEDAYHPGGAVVNSHLRFSKSANDSAYAYEKASFIAVQDVNLIKEYDILASSKNKAVVLLNGPWKNGDEIEPKLTNEFKLRATQLDIQLYTIDTSSIAQELGLSSKSHNLILEAAYLQLNKDLVGDDASILAALYEENDSNKKTHAMITEVFDAVKADLTKIELLPPWTILEISDAVLPKVPADRAATNEDTSVVPDESEGAATVSKWHQAAWDLIFNEAYASKTALRPDLHEDTFVVKCTENRRLTPSTYDRNVFHLEFDTGDSGLKYNLGDALGVHGLNDEAQVERFLQWYGLDGGDVIALPANEAGERETRTVFQLFTQTLDIFGRPSKKFYESLAEFASDPKEREQLLFLISSEGKEEYKKRVDETVTYEDLLREFTSAKPSVEQLATIIAPVKPRHYSIASSQKMHPNSVHLLVVAVDWQTASGDTRFGQCTRYLSNLKLGSSVTVSIKPSVMKLPPLDTQPVIMAGLGTGMAPFRAFIQERAVLKASGVQVGPMVLYFGSRNRRNEYLYGEELEAYHAEGLLTNMGLAFSRDQKQKVYIQHKMQEDSRQLYEYLINEQAHFYLCGPTWPVPDVKDAVVYGLKQYGGMEERAASDLIEEWKEKERYILEVY
;
A
#
# COMPACT_ATOMS: atom_id res chain seq x y z
N MET A 1 27.69 -1.26 27.59
CA MET A 1 27.18 0.12 27.57
C MET A 1 28.28 1.17 27.35
N PHE A 2 29.41 1.17 28.07
CA PHE A 2 30.47 2.19 27.85
C PHE A 2 31.36 2.00 26.60
N ALA A 3 31.38 0.80 26.00
CA ALA A 3 32.18 0.53 24.79
C ALA A 3 31.52 1.07 23.51
N SER A 4 30.21 1.29 23.51
CA SER A 4 29.42 1.69 22.34
C SER A 4 29.58 3.18 22.01
N THR A 5 29.74 4.03 23.03
CA THR A 5 29.97 5.48 22.87
C THR A 5 31.36 5.81 22.32
N ALA A 6 32.38 5.03 22.67
CA ALA A 6 33.74 5.20 22.14
C ALA A 6 33.82 4.82 20.65
N LEU A 7 33.05 3.81 20.21
CA LEU A 7 33.01 3.37 18.81
C LEU A 7 32.34 4.42 17.90
N ILE A 8 31.27 5.06 18.37
CA ILE A 8 30.56 6.13 17.64
C ILE A 8 31.41 7.40 17.56
N ALA A 9 32.09 7.78 18.65
CA ALA A 9 33.03 8.90 18.65
C ALA A 9 34.27 8.64 17.76
N SER A 10 34.69 7.38 17.63
CA SER A 10 35.75 6.94 16.72
C SER A 10 35.32 7.03 15.25
N LEU A 11 34.09 6.62 14.92
CA LEU A 11 33.54 6.67 13.57
C LEU A 11 33.28 8.11 13.08
N LEU A 12 32.96 9.04 13.99
CA LEU A 12 32.84 10.47 13.68
C LEU A 12 34.20 11.15 13.50
N LYS A 13 35.28 10.62 14.09
CA LYS A 13 36.66 11.14 13.91
C LYS A 13 37.34 10.65 12.63
N SER A 14 36.91 9.53 12.04
CA SER A 14 37.62 8.89 10.91
C SER A 14 37.15 9.33 9.52
N ARG A 15 36.15 10.21 9.40
CA ARG A 15 35.72 10.78 8.11
C ARG A 15 36.26 12.20 7.92
N SER A 16 37.55 12.31 7.62
CA SER A 16 38.08 13.45 6.87
C SER A 16 37.68 13.28 5.40
N PHE A 17 36.65 13.97 4.94
CA PHE A 17 36.37 14.06 3.51
C PHE A 17 37.28 15.13 2.89
N SER A 18 38.13 14.70 1.96
CA SER A 18 39.01 15.57 1.20
C SER A 18 38.20 16.49 0.30
N SER A 19 38.44 17.79 0.44
CA SER A 19 38.16 18.80 -0.57
C SER A 19 39.13 18.59 -1.73
N ASP A 20 38.65 18.06 -2.85
CA ASP A 20 39.13 18.38 -4.20
C ASP A 20 38.44 17.46 -5.19
N LEU A 21 37.65 18.05 -6.09
CA LEU A 21 37.58 17.69 -7.51
C LEU A 21 36.55 18.61 -8.19
N ASN A 22 37.06 19.68 -8.76
CA ASN A 22 36.45 20.42 -9.86
C ASN A 22 37.31 20.11 -11.09
N PRO A 23 36.75 19.76 -12.26
CA PRO A 23 36.74 20.79 -13.30
C PRO A 23 35.54 20.74 -14.26
N LYS A 24 34.97 21.93 -14.45
CA LYS A 24 34.77 22.64 -15.74
C LYS A 24 34.19 21.88 -16.94
N ALA A 25 33.04 22.40 -17.34
CA ALA A 25 32.51 22.43 -18.70
C ALA A 25 33.56 22.71 -19.79
N ALA A 26 33.45 21.99 -20.90
CA ALA A 26 34.01 22.36 -22.19
C ALA A 26 33.02 21.99 -23.30
N PHE A 27 32.58 23.03 -24.02
CA PHE A 27 31.86 23.02 -25.28
C PHE A 27 32.62 22.24 -26.36
N ILE A 28 31.88 21.56 -27.26
CA ILE A 28 32.23 21.46 -28.69
C ILE A 28 30.98 21.81 -29.50
N ASP A 29 31.19 22.80 -30.37
CA ASP A 29 30.29 23.44 -31.31
C ASP A 29 30.08 22.65 -32.62
N GLU A 30 28.96 22.99 -33.26
CA GLU A 30 28.74 23.18 -34.70
C GLU A 30 28.74 22.00 -35.72
N ALA A 31 27.51 21.77 -36.21
CA ALA A 31 27.07 21.94 -37.60
C ALA A 31 27.59 21.00 -38.72
N THR A 32 26.65 20.34 -39.41
CA THR A 32 26.29 20.75 -40.78
C THR A 32 24.98 20.13 -41.30
N THR A 33 24.15 21.04 -41.81
CA THR A 33 22.94 20.95 -42.65
C THR A 33 23.05 20.06 -43.90
N ALA A 34 21.93 19.46 -44.35
CA ALA A 34 21.26 19.84 -45.62
C ALA A 34 20.21 18.83 -46.17
N VAL A 35 18.97 19.34 -46.34
CA VAL A 35 18.09 19.27 -47.53
C VAL A 35 17.34 17.96 -47.89
N GLY A 36 16.00 18.08 -47.97
CA GLY A 36 15.15 17.31 -48.90
C GLY A 36 13.69 17.10 -48.48
N SER A 37 12.81 18.05 -48.80
CA SER A 37 11.33 17.89 -48.90
C SER A 37 10.94 17.79 -50.40
N PRO A 38 9.66 17.60 -50.84
CA PRO A 38 8.39 17.27 -50.17
C PRO A 38 7.53 16.18 -50.90
N ASP A 39 6.25 16.02 -50.47
CA ASP A 39 5.07 15.57 -51.24
C ASP A 39 4.87 14.04 -51.44
N LEU A 40 3.71 13.38 -51.32
CA LEU A 40 2.28 13.75 -51.43
C LEU A 40 1.38 12.64 -50.84
N ASP A 41 0.13 13.03 -50.55
CA ASP A 41 -1.15 12.32 -50.74
C ASP A 41 -2.02 11.93 -49.54
N ALA A 42 -3.29 12.29 -49.73
CA ALA A 42 -4.39 12.33 -48.80
C ALA A 42 -5.47 11.28 -49.11
N ALA A 43 -6.29 11.00 -48.08
CA ALA A 43 -7.69 10.55 -48.10
C ALA A 43 -8.00 9.04 -48.34
N SER A 44 -8.52 8.35 -47.30
CA SER A 44 -9.98 8.23 -47.03
C SER A 44 -10.34 7.00 -46.14
N THR A 45 -10.96 7.32 -45.00
CA THR A 45 -12.05 6.63 -44.26
C THR A 45 -12.28 5.12 -44.40
N THR A 46 -12.32 4.38 -43.28
CA THR A 46 -13.58 3.92 -42.63
C THR A 46 -13.33 3.21 -41.29
N SER A 47 -14.30 3.38 -40.40
CA SER A 47 -14.37 3.00 -38.99
C SER A 47 -14.25 1.50 -38.70
N SER A 48 -13.40 1.14 -37.74
CA SER A 48 -13.66 0.02 -36.83
C SER A 48 -13.07 0.38 -35.47
N SER A 49 -13.85 0.15 -34.41
CA SER A 49 -13.52 0.45 -33.01
C SER A 49 -12.19 -0.20 -32.60
N GLN A 50 -11.12 0.60 -32.62
CA GLN A 50 -9.84 0.26 -32.03
C GLN A 50 -9.82 0.80 -30.61
N THR A 51 -9.72 -0.10 -29.63
CA THR A 51 -9.26 0.26 -28.30
C THR A 51 -7.82 0.73 -28.46
N ILE A 52 -7.61 2.04 -28.51
CA ILE A 52 -6.28 2.64 -28.58
C ILE A 52 -5.63 2.38 -27.22
N ILE A 53 -4.64 1.50 -27.19
CA ILE A 53 -3.69 1.45 -26.08
C ILE A 53 -2.89 2.74 -26.24
N VAL A 54 -3.24 3.75 -25.45
CA VAL A 54 -2.49 5.01 -25.40
C VAL A 54 -1.25 4.74 -24.57
N ASP A 55 -0.10 4.97 -25.18
CA ASP A 55 1.21 4.96 -24.53
C ASP A 55 1.22 6.05 -23.46
N GLU A 56 1.25 5.70 -22.16
CA GLU A 56 1.19 6.70 -21.07
C GLU A 56 2.35 7.69 -21.14
N ASP A 57 3.49 7.28 -21.71
CA ASP A 57 4.67 8.14 -21.92
C ASP A 57 4.46 9.24 -22.99
N ALA A 58 3.39 9.14 -23.80
CA ALA A 58 3.03 10.14 -24.81
C ALA A 58 2.04 11.20 -24.30
N LEU A 59 1.46 11.02 -23.10
CA LEU A 59 0.48 11.93 -22.52
C LEU A 59 1.15 13.12 -21.81
N ILE A 60 0.47 14.27 -21.82
CA ILE A 60 0.99 15.48 -21.19
C ILE A 60 0.79 15.41 -19.68
N GLU A 61 1.88 15.51 -18.93
CA GLU A 61 1.88 15.69 -17.47
C GLU A 61 2.23 17.15 -17.13
N LEU A 62 1.31 17.85 -16.46
CA LEU A 62 1.55 19.19 -15.94
C LEU A 62 1.93 19.10 -14.46
N LYS A 63 3.15 19.54 -14.13
CA LYS A 63 3.65 19.53 -12.75
C LYS A 63 3.19 20.77 -11.98
N SER A 64 2.63 20.55 -10.80
CA SER A 64 2.25 21.63 -9.89
C SER A 64 3.47 22.22 -9.19
N LYS A 65 3.56 23.54 -9.11
CA LYS A 65 4.58 24.27 -8.33
C LYS A 65 4.44 24.06 -6.82
N LEU A 66 3.27 23.60 -6.35
CA LEU A 66 3.02 23.40 -4.93
C LEU A 66 3.75 22.20 -4.33
N ALA A 67 4.29 21.30 -5.17
CA ALA A 67 5.02 20.11 -4.73
C ALA A 67 6.51 20.36 -4.44
N ASN A 68 7.06 21.54 -4.76
CA ASN A 68 8.51 21.77 -4.73
C ASN A 68 8.98 22.42 -3.41
N ALA A 69 9.58 21.61 -2.54
CA ALA A 69 10.11 22.05 -1.24
C ALA A 69 11.23 23.11 -1.34
N ALA A 70 12.06 23.08 -2.39
CA ALA A 70 13.12 24.09 -2.60
C ALA A 70 12.54 25.45 -2.99
N GLN A 71 11.45 25.43 -3.77
CA GLN A 71 10.72 26.62 -4.18
C GLN A 71 10.04 27.29 -2.99
N PHE A 72 9.57 26.51 -2.01
CA PHE A 72 8.97 27.03 -0.78
C PHE A 72 9.90 28.01 -0.04
N ILE A 73 11.19 27.67 0.10
CA ILE A 73 12.18 28.53 0.80
C ILE A 73 12.75 29.61 -0.11
N SER A 74 13.04 29.30 -1.38
CA SER A 74 13.75 30.21 -2.28
C SER A 74 12.93 31.44 -2.70
N GLU A 75 11.60 31.33 -2.70
CA GLU A 75 10.68 32.44 -3.02
C GLU A 75 10.37 33.37 -1.83
N LEU A 76 10.96 33.13 -0.64
CA LEU A 76 10.80 33.97 0.57
C LEU A 76 11.84 35.12 0.61
N SER A 77 12.00 35.84 -0.50
CA SER A 77 12.96 36.94 -0.62
C SER A 77 12.51 38.24 0.07
N ASP A 78 11.20 38.41 0.27
CA ASP A 78 10.61 39.57 0.94
C ASP A 78 10.54 39.35 2.46
N ASP A 79 10.56 40.43 3.24
CA ASP A 79 10.59 40.37 4.71
C ASP A 79 9.38 39.64 5.34
N HIS A 80 8.25 39.64 4.64
CA HIS A 80 6.98 39.02 5.02
C HIS A 80 6.34 38.38 3.80
N VAL A 81 5.95 37.10 3.89
CA VAL A 81 5.24 36.41 2.82
C VAL A 81 4.11 35.58 3.39
N ALA A 82 2.89 35.91 2.98
CA ALA A 82 1.72 35.13 3.31
C ALA A 82 1.62 33.88 2.44
N ARG A 83 1.67 32.69 3.04
CA ARG A 83 1.53 31.39 2.37
C ARG A 83 0.52 30.49 3.08
N LEU A 84 -0.05 29.55 2.34
CA LEU A 84 -0.82 28.46 2.93
C LEU A 84 0.12 27.40 3.47
N VAL A 85 0.15 27.22 4.78
CA VAL A 85 0.96 26.21 5.45
C VAL A 85 0.20 25.60 6.61
N ASN A 86 0.56 24.38 6.98
CA ASN A 86 0.13 23.78 8.23
C ASN A 86 1.13 24.12 9.36
N ALA A 87 0.75 23.84 10.60
CA ALA A 87 1.58 24.19 11.76
C ALA A 87 2.88 23.36 11.83
N ASN A 88 2.87 22.14 11.29
CA ASN A 88 4.08 21.30 11.19
C ASN A 88 5.13 21.95 10.30
N LEU A 89 4.73 22.42 9.11
CA LEU A 89 5.61 23.09 8.15
C LEU A 89 6.08 24.45 8.69
N ALA A 90 5.18 25.23 9.29
CA ALA A 90 5.52 26.53 9.90
C ALA A 90 6.56 26.40 11.02
N THR A 91 6.39 25.41 11.90
CA THR A 91 7.37 25.10 12.96
C THR A 91 8.68 24.60 12.37
N SER A 92 8.60 23.68 11.41
CA SER A 92 9.76 23.08 10.74
C SER A 92 10.62 24.15 10.04
N TYR A 93 9.97 25.12 9.39
CA TYR A 93 10.63 26.23 8.72
C TYR A 93 11.51 27.06 9.66
N VAL A 94 10.99 27.41 10.85
CA VAL A 94 11.75 28.17 11.85
C VAL A 94 12.82 27.31 12.52
N ALA A 95 12.48 26.05 12.85
CA ALA A 95 13.40 25.10 13.45
C ALA A 95 14.63 24.85 12.54
N TYR A 96 14.41 24.67 11.23
CA TYR A 96 15.48 24.55 10.24
C TYR A 96 16.29 25.84 10.13
N GLY A 97 15.61 26.99 10.07
CA GLY A 97 16.26 28.29 9.94
C GLY A 97 17.22 28.61 11.08
N LEU A 98 16.89 28.22 12.32
CA LEU A 98 17.64 28.59 13.54
C LEU A 98 18.53 27.49 14.11
N SER A 99 18.61 26.33 13.47
CA SER A 99 19.36 25.18 13.97
C SER A 99 20.45 24.74 13.00
N ASP A 100 21.60 24.34 13.57
CA ASP A 100 22.70 23.74 12.81
C ASP A 100 22.54 22.21 12.75
N LEU A 101 21.90 21.63 13.78
CA LEU A 101 21.61 20.20 13.90
C LEU A 101 20.16 19.98 14.34
N SER A 102 19.39 19.26 13.53
CA SER A 102 18.00 18.91 13.80
C SER A 102 17.90 17.40 14.00
N PHE A 103 17.33 16.97 15.12
CA PHE A 103 17.00 15.58 15.36
C PHE A 103 15.51 15.38 15.12
N VAL A 104 15.19 14.47 14.20
CA VAL A 104 13.82 14.21 13.79
C VAL A 104 13.42 12.82 14.25
N TYR A 105 12.23 12.72 14.85
CA TYR A 105 11.62 11.47 15.25
C TYR A 105 10.21 11.42 14.63
N PRO A 106 9.98 10.56 13.62
CA PRO A 106 8.69 10.48 12.95
C PRO A 106 7.62 9.94 13.90
N GLY A 107 6.60 10.75 14.14
CA GLY A 107 5.43 10.36 14.95
C GLY A 107 4.25 9.86 14.12
N LEU A 108 4.30 10.03 12.80
CA LEU A 108 3.35 9.57 11.79
C LEU A 108 4.14 9.14 10.54
N PRO A 109 3.59 8.28 9.69
CA PRO A 109 4.18 7.92 8.40
C PRO A 109 4.40 9.09 7.46
N ASN A 110 3.35 9.89 7.27
CA ASN A 110 3.34 11.06 6.39
C ASN A 110 2.79 12.27 7.17
N GLY A 111 3.19 13.48 6.79
CA GLY A 111 2.72 14.71 7.40
C GLY A 111 3.22 14.92 8.83
N TYR A 112 4.26 14.21 9.25
CA TYR A 112 4.81 14.31 10.60
C TYR A 112 5.67 15.57 10.78
N LEU A 113 5.84 16.00 12.03
CA LEU A 113 6.65 17.16 12.37
C LEU A 113 8.15 16.90 12.09
N GLY A 114 8.71 17.60 11.11
CA GLY A 114 10.11 17.48 10.70
C GLY A 114 10.32 16.88 9.32
N GLU A 115 9.28 16.32 8.68
CA GLU A 115 9.35 15.72 7.33
C GLU A 115 9.97 16.67 6.29
N SER A 116 9.53 17.94 6.27
CA SER A 116 10.03 18.93 5.31
C SER A 116 11.51 19.30 5.52
N ILE A 117 12.02 19.18 6.75
CA ILE A 117 13.42 19.49 7.08
C ILE A 117 14.36 18.50 6.41
N GLU A 118 13.98 17.22 6.35
CA GLU A 118 14.75 16.18 5.66
C GLU A 118 14.85 16.46 4.17
N GLN A 119 13.74 16.87 3.55
CA GLN A 119 13.70 17.25 2.14
C GLN A 119 14.59 18.47 1.86
N TRP A 120 14.49 19.52 2.67
CA TRP A 120 15.31 20.74 2.51
C TRP A 120 16.81 20.47 2.70
N ALA A 121 17.18 19.63 3.67
CA ALA A 121 18.58 19.25 3.87
C ALA A 121 19.13 18.44 2.69
N THR A 122 18.34 17.52 2.14
CA THR A 122 18.72 16.73 0.95
C THR A 122 18.89 17.60 -0.30
N GLN A 123 18.09 18.66 -0.41
CA GLN A 123 18.17 19.66 -1.49
C GLN A 123 19.26 20.73 -1.26
N ASN A 124 20.06 20.61 -0.19
CA ASN A 124 21.11 21.57 0.19
C ASN A 124 20.61 23.01 0.39
N ILE A 125 19.37 23.18 0.87
CA ILE A 125 18.84 24.51 1.17
C ILE A 125 19.55 25.08 2.40
N ASN A 126 19.95 26.35 2.36
CA ASN A 126 20.63 26.99 3.49
C ASN A 126 19.64 27.45 4.56
N ASN A 127 20.03 27.30 5.83
CA ASN A 127 19.36 27.89 6.99
C ASN A 127 19.67 29.40 7.11
N ALA A 128 19.16 30.04 8.16
CA ALA A 128 19.36 31.48 8.38
C ALA A 128 20.81 31.87 8.72
N HIS A 129 21.66 30.89 9.07
CA HIS A 129 23.10 31.08 9.26
C HIS A 129 23.91 30.93 7.96
N GLY A 130 23.25 30.68 6.83
CA GLY A 130 23.90 30.48 5.52
C GLY A 130 24.59 29.12 5.38
N GLN A 131 24.19 28.13 6.18
CA GLN A 131 24.73 26.76 6.14
C GLN A 131 23.61 25.76 5.88
N THR A 132 23.91 24.62 5.26
CA THR A 132 22.96 23.51 5.18
C THR A 132 22.82 22.86 6.56
N GLY A 133 21.61 22.86 7.11
CA GLY A 133 21.33 22.24 8.41
C GLY A 133 21.55 20.73 8.35
N LYS A 134 22.19 20.16 9.37
CA LYS A 134 22.35 18.70 9.46
C LYS A 134 21.10 18.09 10.08
N VAL A 135 20.58 17.05 9.47
CA VAL A 135 19.39 16.35 9.96
C VAL A 135 19.78 14.93 10.34
N ALA A 136 19.41 14.51 11.54
CA ALA A 136 19.67 13.17 12.06
C ALA A 136 18.34 12.48 12.36
N HIS A 137 18.02 11.46 11.56
CA HIS A 137 16.92 10.54 11.83
C HIS A 137 17.28 9.65 13.01
N MET A 138 16.38 9.52 14.00
CA MET A 138 16.66 8.81 15.25
C MET A 138 15.74 7.58 15.41
N ASP A 139 16.32 6.38 15.38
CA ASP A 139 15.55 5.14 15.49
C ASP A 139 15.32 4.69 16.95
N THR A 140 16.09 5.20 17.93
CA THR A 140 16.03 4.73 19.34
C THR A 140 15.38 5.71 20.30
N ARG A 141 14.32 5.23 20.97
CA ARG A 141 13.44 6.00 21.87
C ARG A 141 14.12 6.64 23.10
N ALA A 142 15.13 6.00 23.69
CA ALA A 142 15.80 6.48 24.91
C ALA A 142 17.16 7.17 24.66
N GLY A 143 17.75 7.02 23.47
CA GLY A 143 19.11 7.48 23.14
C GLY A 143 19.17 8.85 22.46
N ALA A 144 18.08 9.31 21.85
CA ALA A 144 18.06 10.51 21.00
C ALA A 144 18.57 11.77 21.72
N LEU A 145 18.04 12.08 22.91
CA LEU A 145 18.49 13.24 23.67
C LEU A 145 19.89 13.07 24.29
N SER A 146 20.41 11.84 24.43
CA SER A 146 21.81 11.64 24.81
C SER A 146 22.76 12.07 23.68
N ALA A 147 22.36 11.86 22.42
CA ALA A 147 23.10 12.38 21.27
C ALA A 147 23.07 13.92 21.21
N VAL A 148 21.91 14.53 21.48
CA VAL A 148 21.76 15.99 21.63
C VAL A 148 22.68 16.53 22.73
N HIS A 149 22.67 15.90 23.90
CA HIS A 149 23.53 16.29 25.01
C HIS A 149 25.02 16.19 24.63
N GLY A 150 25.43 15.10 23.96
CA GLY A 150 26.79 14.92 23.48
C GLY A 150 27.19 15.94 22.40
N ALA A 151 26.28 16.30 21.50
CA ALA A 151 26.54 17.31 20.47
C ALA A 151 26.81 18.69 21.10
N LEU A 152 26.00 19.09 22.07
CA LEU A 152 26.09 20.39 22.74
C LEU A 152 27.29 20.50 23.71
N GLN A 153 27.75 19.39 24.28
CA GLN A 153 28.98 19.39 25.07
C GLN A 153 30.24 19.63 24.22
N ASN A 154 30.21 19.25 22.94
CA ASN A 154 31.39 19.24 22.07
C ASN A 154 31.37 20.33 20.99
N SER A 155 30.28 21.09 20.85
CA SER A 155 30.11 22.13 19.82
C SER A 155 29.14 23.22 20.29
N PRO A 156 29.38 24.51 19.98
CA PRO A 156 28.43 25.59 20.22
C PRO A 156 27.25 25.59 19.22
N ALA A 157 26.93 24.44 18.61
CA ALA A 157 25.89 24.31 17.60
C ALA A 157 24.49 24.50 18.19
N SER A 158 23.61 25.16 17.43
CA SER A 158 22.19 25.28 17.78
C SER A 158 21.47 23.97 17.46
N VAL A 159 20.83 23.36 18.45
CA VAL A 159 20.19 22.04 18.30
C VAL A 159 18.69 22.13 18.56
N THR A 160 17.91 21.53 17.67
CA THR A 160 16.47 21.34 17.81
C THR A 160 16.09 19.87 17.72
N VAL A 161 14.97 19.52 18.35
CA VAL A 161 14.40 18.17 18.32
C VAL A 161 12.94 18.27 17.92
N LEU A 162 12.53 17.50 16.92
CA LEU A 162 11.16 17.44 16.43
C LEU A 162 10.59 16.05 16.70
N THR A 163 9.48 15.97 17.44
CA THR A 163 8.91 14.68 17.89
C THR A 163 7.40 14.75 18.13
N SER A 164 6.78 13.62 18.47
CA SER A 164 5.38 13.52 18.91
C SER A 164 5.27 13.44 20.44
N SER A 165 4.05 13.53 20.99
CA SER A 165 3.82 13.30 22.43
C SER A 165 4.28 11.91 22.88
N GLN A 166 4.09 10.87 22.05
CA GLN A 166 4.58 9.52 22.34
C GLN A 166 6.11 9.45 22.37
N GLY A 167 6.78 10.10 21.41
CA GLY A 167 8.25 10.20 21.40
C GLY A 167 8.80 11.01 22.57
N LEU A 168 8.10 12.06 22.99
CA LEU A 168 8.45 12.88 24.15
C LEU A 168 8.50 12.05 25.44
N LEU A 169 7.55 11.14 25.66
CA LEU A 169 7.49 10.32 26.89
C LEU A 169 8.78 9.52 27.12
N THR A 170 9.41 9.04 26.05
CA THR A 170 10.66 8.27 26.13
C THR A 170 11.90 9.14 26.32
N MET A 171 11.77 10.45 26.08
CA MET A 171 12.81 11.45 26.22
C MET A 171 12.89 12.07 27.62
N ILE A 172 11.83 11.97 28.44
CA ILE A 172 11.73 12.57 29.79
C ILE A 172 12.99 12.38 30.66
N PRO A 173 13.60 11.17 30.77
CA PRO A 173 14.78 10.99 31.61
C PRO A 173 15.96 11.88 31.20
N ASN A 174 16.19 12.06 29.89
CA ASN A 174 17.26 12.90 29.37
C ASN A 174 16.93 14.39 29.43
N MET A 175 15.65 14.77 29.41
CA MET A 175 15.23 16.17 29.60
C MET A 175 15.71 16.71 30.96
N HIS A 176 15.62 15.91 32.03
CA HIS A 176 16.17 16.32 33.34
C HIS A 176 17.67 16.65 33.27
N VAL A 177 18.43 15.88 32.48
CA VAL A 177 19.88 16.10 32.30
C VAL A 177 20.15 17.39 31.53
N LEU A 178 19.41 17.64 30.44
CA LEU A 178 19.55 18.86 29.64
C LEU A 178 19.19 20.13 30.45
N ALA A 179 18.14 20.06 31.27
CA ALA A 179 17.74 21.16 32.15
C ALA A 179 18.78 21.44 33.25
N GLN A 180 19.38 20.40 33.84
CA GLN A 180 20.46 20.56 34.82
C GLN A 180 21.72 21.19 34.20
N SER A 181 22.03 20.83 32.96
CA SER A 181 23.16 21.39 32.21
C SER A 181 22.91 22.81 31.66
N LYS A 182 21.68 23.35 31.80
CA LYS A 182 21.26 24.67 31.27
C LYS A 182 21.64 24.86 29.80
N LEU A 183 21.36 23.84 28.98
CA LEU A 183 21.66 23.89 27.56
C LEU A 183 20.50 24.52 26.77
N PRO A 184 20.76 25.42 25.80
CA PRO A 184 19.73 26.11 25.04
C PRO A 184 19.14 25.20 23.94
N VAL A 185 18.37 24.19 24.35
CA VAL A 185 17.70 23.23 23.45
C VAL A 185 16.24 23.59 23.28
N VAL A 186 15.74 23.48 22.06
CA VAL A 186 14.30 23.57 21.77
C VAL A 186 13.79 22.21 21.30
N ILE A 187 12.72 21.73 21.93
CA ILE A 187 11.98 20.53 21.52
C ILE A 187 10.63 20.99 21.00
N HIS A 188 10.34 20.68 19.74
CA HIS A 188 9.04 20.89 19.12
C HIS A 188 8.23 19.59 19.16
N VAL A 189 7.00 19.66 19.68
CA VAL A 189 6.13 18.50 19.89
C VAL A 189 4.80 18.70 19.20
N GLY A 190 4.55 17.90 18.16
CA GLY A 190 3.21 17.68 17.63
C GLY A 190 2.47 16.70 18.53
N ALA A 191 1.53 17.18 19.35
CA ALA A 191 0.89 16.36 20.36
C ALA A 191 -0.27 15.55 19.77
N HIS A 192 -0.05 14.26 19.53
CA HIS A 192 -1.02 13.32 18.96
C HIS A 192 -0.78 11.89 19.42
N GLY A 193 -1.84 11.11 19.47
CA GLY A 193 -1.86 9.68 19.72
C GLY A 193 -2.50 8.91 18.56
N LEU A 194 -2.26 7.61 18.55
CA LEU A 194 -2.90 6.62 17.68
C LEU A 194 -3.60 5.61 18.58
N ASP A 195 -4.88 5.36 18.33
CA ASP A 195 -5.62 4.32 19.05
C ASP A 195 -5.47 2.94 18.40
N ALA A 196 -6.23 1.96 18.89
CA ALA A 196 -6.19 0.58 18.38
C ALA A 196 -6.73 0.43 16.95
N ASP A 197 -7.56 1.37 16.50
CA ASP A 197 -8.17 1.39 15.18
C ASP A 197 -7.40 2.31 14.20
N LEU A 198 -6.22 2.80 14.62
CA LEU A 198 -5.33 3.72 13.89
C LEU A 198 -5.93 5.10 13.66
N GLU A 199 -6.95 5.48 14.45
CA GLU A 199 -7.50 6.83 14.40
C GLU A 199 -6.59 7.80 15.15
N LEU A 200 -6.40 8.98 14.54
CA LEU A 200 -5.60 10.03 15.13
C LEU A 200 -6.41 10.80 16.17
N SER A 201 -5.87 10.86 17.39
CA SER A 201 -6.43 11.68 18.47
C SER A 201 -5.43 12.76 18.90
N PRO A 202 -5.88 14.00 19.16
CA PRO A 202 -5.01 14.98 19.79
C PRO A 202 -4.64 14.48 21.19
N GLU A 203 -3.41 14.68 21.65
CA GLU A 203 -2.96 14.27 23.00
C GLU A 203 -2.14 15.40 23.66
N VAL A 204 -2.74 16.58 23.77
CA VAL A 204 -2.05 17.78 24.26
C VAL A 204 -1.64 17.61 25.73
N ASP A 205 -2.50 17.00 26.55
CA ASP A 205 -2.23 16.82 27.97
C ASP A 205 -1.11 15.78 28.25
N SER A 206 -0.83 14.87 27.32
CA SER A 206 0.31 13.93 27.41
C SER A 206 1.65 14.66 27.53
N VAL A 207 1.75 15.87 26.96
CA VAL A 207 2.95 16.72 27.10
C VAL A 207 3.21 17.09 28.56
N LEU A 208 2.15 17.28 29.37
CA LEU A 208 2.26 17.63 30.78
C LEU A 208 2.84 16.50 31.66
N ALA A 209 3.04 15.29 31.12
CA ALA A 209 3.83 14.25 31.79
C ALA A 209 5.29 14.70 32.01
N ALA A 210 5.82 15.54 31.11
CA ALA A 210 7.17 16.08 31.19
C ALA A 210 7.28 17.35 32.07
N ARG A 211 6.19 17.82 32.71
CA ARG A 211 6.15 19.13 33.41
C ARG A 211 7.17 19.30 34.55
N ASN A 212 7.67 18.20 35.10
CA ASN A 212 8.64 18.19 36.20
C ASN A 212 10.11 18.14 35.73
N THR A 213 10.36 18.16 34.41
CA THR A 213 11.71 18.03 33.83
C THR A 213 12.60 19.26 34.02
N GLY A 214 11.99 20.43 34.26
CA GLY A 214 12.69 21.72 34.34
C GLY A 214 12.72 22.51 33.01
N PHE A 215 12.09 21.99 31.96
CA PHE A 215 11.88 22.72 30.70
C PHE A 215 10.79 23.77 30.84
N ALA A 216 10.87 24.85 30.06
CA ALA A 216 9.76 25.79 29.89
C ALA A 216 8.82 25.32 28.77
N PHE A 217 7.51 25.44 28.97
CA PHE A 217 6.48 24.83 28.11
C PHE A 217 5.68 25.92 27.41
N LEU A 218 5.87 26.05 26.10
CA LEU A 218 5.24 27.08 25.28
C LEU A 218 4.23 26.46 24.31
N ALA A 219 3.00 26.94 24.32
CA ALA A 219 1.92 26.43 23.47
C ALA A 219 1.67 27.31 22.23
N SER A 220 1.18 26.70 21.15
CA SER A 220 0.57 27.40 20.00
C SER A 220 -0.75 26.75 19.54
N ASN A 221 -1.66 27.53 18.96
CA ASN A 221 -3.01 27.10 18.56
C ASN A 221 -3.23 26.81 17.07
N ASN A 222 -2.41 27.42 16.23
CA ASN A 222 -2.57 27.46 14.78
C ASN A 222 -1.20 27.63 14.11
N ALA A 223 -1.13 27.54 12.79
CA ALA A 223 0.12 27.59 12.04
C ALA A 223 0.83 28.94 12.20
N GLN A 224 0.08 30.04 12.28
CA GLN A 224 0.67 31.35 12.53
C GLN A 224 1.37 31.46 13.89
N GLU A 225 0.68 31.01 14.93
CA GLU A 225 1.23 30.96 16.28
C GLU A 225 2.37 29.95 16.37
N ALA A 226 2.31 28.84 15.63
CA ALA A 226 3.37 27.83 15.61
C ALA A 226 4.68 28.40 15.05
N HIS A 227 4.60 29.20 13.98
CA HIS A 227 5.75 29.97 13.46
C HIS A 227 6.30 30.92 14.53
N ASP A 228 5.45 31.77 15.10
CA ASP A 228 5.90 32.82 16.02
C ASP A 228 6.45 32.25 17.34
N MET A 229 5.82 31.20 17.86
CA MET A 229 6.23 30.54 19.10
C MET A 229 7.46 29.68 18.89
N ALA A 230 7.67 29.09 17.71
CA ALA A 230 8.94 28.46 17.39
C ALA A 230 10.08 29.49 17.42
N LEU A 231 9.86 30.68 16.82
CA LEU A 231 10.84 31.77 16.85
C LEU A 231 11.11 32.23 18.29
N ALA A 232 10.05 32.48 19.06
CA ALA A 232 10.18 32.87 20.46
C ALA A 232 10.91 31.80 21.29
N ALA A 233 10.59 30.52 21.10
CA ALA A 233 11.23 29.41 21.81
C ALA A 233 12.75 29.38 21.59
N HIS A 234 13.21 29.54 20.34
CA HIS A 234 14.63 29.62 20.03
C HIS A 234 15.31 30.85 20.63
N ILE A 235 14.66 32.01 20.60
CA ILE A 235 15.17 33.25 21.21
C ILE A 235 15.27 33.09 22.73
N ILE A 236 14.23 32.56 23.38
CA ILE A 236 14.21 32.32 24.84
C ILE A 236 15.33 31.34 25.21
N ALA A 237 15.44 30.22 24.50
CA ALA A 237 16.47 29.22 24.79
C ALA A 237 17.87 29.83 24.72
N LYS A 238 18.16 30.58 23.65
CA LYS A 238 19.47 31.23 23.43
C LYS A 238 19.77 32.34 24.45
N THR A 239 18.78 33.14 24.85
CA THR A 239 18.96 34.28 25.76
C THR A 239 19.02 33.87 27.23
N THR A 240 18.24 32.87 27.63
CA THR A 240 18.06 32.50 29.04
C THR A 240 18.81 31.23 29.43
N SER A 241 19.32 30.45 28.46
CA SER A 241 19.86 29.10 28.68
C SER A 241 18.86 28.15 29.34
N LEU A 242 17.57 28.43 29.22
CA LEU A 242 16.48 27.55 29.63
C LEU A 242 16.10 26.67 28.44
N PRO A 243 16.06 25.34 28.60
CA PRO A 243 15.55 24.50 27.53
C PRO A 243 14.03 24.64 27.40
N ILE A 244 13.55 24.69 26.16
CA ILE A 244 12.16 24.99 25.82
C ILE A 244 11.51 23.78 25.16
N LEU A 245 10.28 23.49 25.57
CA LEU A 245 9.37 22.57 24.91
C LEU A 245 8.26 23.41 24.28
N HIS A 246 8.26 23.54 22.97
CA HIS A 246 7.17 24.14 22.20
C HIS A 246 6.22 23.03 21.73
N TYR A 247 4.93 23.14 22.04
CA TYR A 247 3.94 22.11 21.71
C TYR A 247 2.65 22.70 21.14
N PHE A 248 1.96 21.90 20.34
CA PHE A 248 0.69 22.23 19.72
C PHE A 248 -0.09 20.93 19.42
N ASP A 249 -1.35 21.06 19.05
CA ASP A 249 -2.19 19.94 18.62
C ASP A 249 -1.64 19.33 17.32
N GLY A 250 -1.09 18.11 17.42
CA GLY A 250 -0.41 17.43 16.32
C GLY A 250 -1.35 16.96 15.21
N VAL A 251 -2.58 16.57 15.55
CA VAL A 251 -3.59 16.11 14.58
C VAL A 251 -4.05 17.29 13.74
N LYS A 252 -4.40 18.40 14.40
CA LYS A 252 -4.76 19.63 13.72
C LYS A 252 -3.57 20.17 12.90
N ALA A 253 -2.36 20.14 13.45
CA ALA A 253 -1.17 20.64 12.79
C ALA A 253 -0.78 19.88 11.52
N ALA A 254 -1.10 18.58 11.43
CA ALA A 254 -0.87 17.81 10.22
C ALA A 254 -1.95 18.07 9.15
N LYS A 255 -3.21 18.25 9.58
CA LYS A 255 -4.39 18.19 8.72
C LYS A 255 -5.01 19.54 8.36
N GLU A 256 -4.59 20.62 9.01
CA GLU A 256 -5.12 21.96 8.80
C GLU A 256 -4.07 22.89 8.19
N ILE A 257 -4.40 23.45 7.03
CA ILE A 257 -3.60 24.43 6.31
C ILE A 257 -4.30 25.78 6.42
N GLU A 258 -3.56 26.83 6.75
CA GLU A 258 -4.10 28.18 6.84
C GLU A 258 -3.12 29.22 6.28
N LYS A 259 -3.65 30.40 5.95
CA LYS A 259 -2.85 31.51 5.45
C LYS A 259 -2.03 32.12 6.59
N THR A 260 -0.73 31.88 6.54
CA THR A 260 0.25 32.29 7.55
C THR A 260 1.25 33.26 6.94
N ASP A 261 1.53 34.35 7.66
CA ASP A 261 2.63 35.27 7.37
C ASP A 261 3.93 34.71 7.95
N LEU A 262 4.81 34.28 7.05
CA LEU A 262 6.13 33.72 7.37
C LEU A 262 7.19 34.80 7.22
N LEU A 263 8.15 34.81 8.15
CA LEU A 263 9.30 35.71 8.07
C LEU A 263 10.41 35.10 7.21
N SER A 264 11.10 35.92 6.43
CA SER A 264 12.30 35.47 5.72
C SER A 264 13.43 35.09 6.69
N TYR A 265 14.33 34.22 6.26
CA TYR A 265 15.50 33.82 7.07
C TYR A 265 16.40 34.99 7.45
N THR A 266 16.52 36.01 6.59
CA THR A 266 17.26 37.24 6.91
C THR A 266 16.62 38.01 8.06
N LYS A 267 15.28 38.10 8.07
CA LYS A 267 14.53 38.76 9.14
C LYS A 267 14.58 37.97 10.45
N ILE A 268 14.42 36.65 10.37
CA ILE A 268 14.54 35.74 11.52
C ILE A 268 15.91 35.90 12.18
N ALA A 269 17.01 35.87 11.41
CA ALA A 269 18.36 36.08 11.95
C ALA A 269 18.51 37.46 12.62
N SER A 270 18.03 38.53 11.97
CA SER A 270 18.05 39.88 12.52
C SER A 270 17.31 40.01 13.85
N LEU A 271 16.15 39.36 13.99
CA LEU A 271 15.38 39.38 15.22
C LEU A 271 16.08 38.61 16.35
N VAL A 272 16.69 37.46 16.05
CA VAL A 272 17.48 36.71 17.02
C VAL A 272 18.67 37.52 17.53
N ASP A 273 19.38 38.22 16.65
CA ASP A 273 20.51 39.08 17.02
C ASP A 273 20.08 40.28 17.87
N GLN A 274 18.97 40.93 17.51
CA GLN A 274 18.40 42.04 18.30
C GLN A 274 17.99 41.58 19.70
N ALA A 275 17.30 40.45 19.81
CA ALA A 275 16.84 39.93 21.09
C ALA A 275 17.99 39.44 22.00
N THR A 276 19.07 38.90 21.41
CA THR A 276 20.24 38.45 22.17
C THR A 276 21.15 39.58 22.67
N THR A 277 21.10 40.75 22.03
CA THR A 277 21.88 41.92 22.46
C THR A 277 21.32 42.56 23.75
N VAL A 278 20.03 42.35 24.04
CA VAL A 278 19.37 42.82 25.26
C VAL A 278 19.56 41.80 26.40
N GLN A 279 20.80 41.60 26.85
CA GLN A 279 21.04 40.82 28.07
C GLN A 279 20.46 41.56 29.28
N THR A 280 19.29 41.13 29.71
CA THR A 280 18.68 41.61 30.95
C THR A 280 18.91 40.58 32.05
N SER A 281 19.35 41.05 33.21
CA SER A 281 19.48 40.24 34.43
C SER A 281 18.08 39.90 34.94
N PHE A 282 17.41 38.93 34.31
CA PHE A 282 16.13 38.44 34.79
C PHE A 282 16.32 37.73 36.12
N THR A 283 15.52 38.14 37.11
CA THR A 283 15.52 37.50 38.44
C THR A 283 14.77 36.18 38.41
N ASP A 284 13.69 36.13 37.62
CA ASP A 284 12.84 34.96 37.42
C ASP A 284 12.68 34.60 35.94
N ALA A 285 12.60 33.30 35.66
CA ALA A 285 12.53 32.75 34.31
C ALA A 285 11.25 33.13 33.53
N TYR A 286 10.11 33.29 34.21
CA TYR A 286 8.83 33.66 33.55
C TYR A 286 8.83 35.11 33.06
N ASP A 287 9.51 36.04 33.73
CA ASP A 287 9.61 37.43 33.29
C ASP A 287 10.45 37.53 32.01
N ALA A 288 11.48 36.70 31.89
CA ALA A 288 12.28 36.60 30.68
C ALA A 288 11.42 36.14 29.50
N VAL A 289 10.60 35.11 29.70
CA VAL A 289 9.69 34.58 28.67
C VAL A 289 8.66 35.63 28.27
N GLU A 290 7.99 36.28 29.23
CA GLU A 290 7.00 37.34 28.96
C GLU A 290 7.60 38.47 28.12
N ASN A 291 8.78 38.96 28.49
CA ASN A 291 9.43 40.03 27.73
C ASN A 291 9.78 39.61 26.29
N VAL A 292 10.26 38.39 26.08
CA VAL A 292 10.56 37.89 24.73
C VAL A 292 9.28 37.73 23.91
N LEU A 293 8.19 37.20 24.50
CA LEU A 293 6.90 37.08 23.82
C LEU A 293 6.37 38.43 23.37
N VAL A 294 6.43 39.45 24.23
CA VAL A 294 6.03 40.82 23.90
C VAL A 294 6.91 41.43 22.79
N GLN A 295 8.22 41.17 22.81
CA GLN A 295 9.14 41.66 21.78
C GLN A 295 8.90 41.00 20.43
N VAL A 296 8.82 39.67 20.40
CA VAL A 296 8.53 38.89 19.19
C VAL A 296 7.17 39.28 18.64
N GLY A 297 6.15 39.37 19.50
CA GLY A 297 4.82 39.86 19.16
C GLY A 297 4.88 41.21 18.44
N LYS A 298 5.51 42.22 19.04
CA LYS A 298 5.66 43.55 18.41
C LYS A 298 6.37 43.48 17.07
N ALA A 299 7.39 42.62 16.92
CA ALA A 299 8.13 42.46 15.67
C ALA A 299 7.28 41.85 14.55
N VAL A 300 6.33 40.97 14.88
CA VAL A 300 5.42 40.33 13.91
C VAL A 300 4.03 40.99 13.86
N GLY A 301 3.83 42.11 14.57
CA GLY A 301 2.58 42.85 14.60
C GLY A 301 1.45 42.17 15.38
N ARG A 302 1.78 41.32 16.36
CA ARG A 302 0.83 40.58 17.22
C ARG A 302 1.09 40.88 18.70
N ASP A 303 0.12 40.59 19.54
CA ASP A 303 0.25 40.78 20.99
C ASP A 303 0.25 39.41 21.65
N TYR A 304 1.40 39.04 22.23
CA TYR A 304 1.60 37.74 22.86
C TYR A 304 1.98 37.89 24.32
N HIS A 305 1.32 37.11 25.16
CA HIS A 305 1.54 37.08 26.61
C HIS A 305 1.57 35.65 27.12
N ILE A 306 2.15 35.43 28.29
CA ILE A 306 2.19 34.09 28.90
C ILE A 306 0.81 33.56 29.31
N PHE A 307 -0.15 34.45 29.57
CA PHE A 307 -1.57 34.16 29.80
C PHE A 307 -2.43 35.13 28.99
N GLU A 308 -3.31 34.61 28.14
CA GLU A 308 -4.04 35.42 27.16
C GLU A 308 -5.55 35.36 27.43
N TYR A 309 -6.13 36.48 27.87
CA TYR A 309 -7.56 36.60 28.12
C TYR A 309 -8.32 37.10 26.89
N CYS A 310 -9.47 36.47 26.60
CA CYS A 310 -10.40 36.92 25.57
C CYS A 310 -11.85 36.76 26.07
N GLY A 311 -12.72 37.73 25.80
CA GLY A 311 -14.14 37.69 26.18
C GLY A 311 -14.61 38.96 26.88
N ALA A 312 -15.71 38.86 27.62
CA ALA A 312 -16.33 40.02 28.27
C ALA A 312 -15.39 40.62 29.32
N SER A 313 -15.20 41.95 29.35
CA SER A 313 -14.32 42.58 30.36
C SER A 313 -14.86 42.47 31.79
N ASP A 314 -16.16 42.24 31.93
CA ASP A 314 -16.90 42.02 33.17
C ASP A 314 -17.36 40.56 33.34
N ALA A 315 -16.65 39.60 32.74
CA ALA A 315 -17.02 38.19 32.80
C ALA A 315 -17.21 37.70 34.25
N GLU A 316 -18.32 36.97 34.47
CA GLU A 316 -18.60 36.30 35.74
C GLU A 316 -18.06 34.88 35.76
N THR A 317 -17.92 34.25 34.58
CA THR A 317 -17.39 32.90 34.41
C THR A 317 -16.22 32.95 33.42
N VAL A 318 -15.06 32.43 33.84
CA VAL A 318 -13.86 32.36 33.00
C VAL A 318 -13.48 30.91 32.79
N ILE A 319 -13.33 30.49 31.53
CA ILE A 319 -12.84 29.17 31.14
C ILE A 319 -11.31 29.26 31.02
N VAL A 320 -10.58 28.43 31.76
CA VAL A 320 -9.11 28.35 31.70
C VAL A 320 -8.73 27.04 31.02
N THR A 321 -7.89 27.11 29.98
CA THR A 321 -7.45 25.94 29.20
C THR A 321 -6.00 26.12 28.76
N LEU A 322 -5.30 25.02 28.46
CA LEU A 322 -4.01 25.09 27.79
C LEU A 322 -4.15 25.85 26.46
N GLY A 323 -3.11 26.57 26.09
CA GLY A 323 -3.04 27.27 24.82
C GLY A 323 -3.25 26.30 23.66
N ALA A 324 -2.53 25.19 23.61
CA ALA A 324 -2.62 24.23 22.52
C ALA A 324 -4.01 23.54 22.45
N GLY A 325 -4.59 23.50 21.25
CA GLY A 325 -5.90 22.90 21.00
C GLY A 325 -7.11 23.74 21.46
N SER A 326 -6.90 24.93 22.05
CA SER A 326 -8.00 25.76 22.59
C SER A 326 -8.71 26.65 21.58
N GLN A 327 -8.23 26.73 20.33
CA GLN A 327 -8.76 27.65 19.32
C GLN A 327 -10.28 27.55 19.13
N THR A 328 -10.81 26.33 19.00
CA THR A 328 -12.26 26.11 18.82
C THR A 328 -13.05 26.61 20.02
N VAL A 329 -12.54 26.39 21.23
CA VAL A 329 -13.14 26.87 22.48
C VAL A 329 -13.06 28.40 22.56
N LYS A 330 -11.91 28.99 22.20
CA LYS A 330 -11.70 30.45 22.20
C LYS A 330 -12.69 31.16 21.30
N GLN A 331 -12.95 30.59 20.12
CA GLN A 331 -13.93 31.13 19.18
C GLN A 331 -15.37 30.96 19.66
N ALA A 332 -15.72 29.78 20.16
CA ALA A 332 -17.06 29.53 20.71
C ALA A 332 -17.34 30.46 21.90
N VAL A 333 -16.36 30.72 22.76
CA VAL A 333 -16.45 31.73 23.82
C VAL A 333 -16.59 33.13 23.25
N GLY A 334 -15.81 33.50 22.23
CA GLY A 334 -15.91 34.82 21.57
C GLY A 334 -17.32 35.12 21.06
N GLN A 335 -18.03 34.12 20.55
CA GLN A 335 -19.42 34.26 20.09
C GLN A 335 -20.43 34.41 21.23
N LEU A 336 -20.14 33.85 22.41
CA LEU A 336 -21.02 33.84 23.58
C LEU A 336 -20.70 34.94 24.61
N ALA A 337 -19.52 35.58 24.49
CA ALA A 337 -18.90 36.43 25.50
C ALA A 337 -19.85 37.51 26.05
N THR A 338 -20.37 38.36 25.16
CA THR A 338 -21.23 39.50 25.54
C THR A 338 -22.60 39.07 26.03
N ALA A 339 -23.16 38.00 25.48
CA ALA A 339 -24.51 37.55 25.82
C ALA A 339 -24.58 36.80 27.17
N ASN A 340 -23.46 36.20 27.60
CA ASN A 340 -23.43 35.29 28.75
C ASN A 340 -22.41 35.69 29.83
N ASN A 341 -21.78 36.87 29.72
CA ASN A 341 -20.71 37.35 30.61
C ASN A 341 -19.63 36.29 30.82
N VAL A 342 -19.16 35.71 29.72
CA VAL A 342 -18.17 34.63 29.72
C VAL A 342 -16.85 35.10 29.10
N GLY A 343 -15.75 34.55 29.61
CA GLY A 343 -14.42 34.74 29.05
C GLY A 343 -13.62 33.46 29.00
N ILE A 344 -12.52 33.48 28.27
CA ILE A 344 -11.54 32.40 28.18
C ILE A 344 -10.15 32.96 28.48
N LEU A 345 -9.36 32.19 29.20
CA LEU A 345 -7.94 32.43 29.41
C LEU A 345 -7.15 31.23 28.86
N SER A 346 -6.41 31.48 27.79
CA SER A 346 -5.51 30.49 27.17
C SER A 346 -4.14 30.57 27.82
N VAL A 347 -3.63 29.43 28.29
CA VAL A 347 -2.31 29.34 28.93
C VAL A 347 -1.22 29.10 27.88
N ARG A 348 -0.43 30.13 27.59
CA ARG A 348 0.67 30.05 26.63
C ARG A 348 1.91 29.41 27.24
N LEU A 349 2.32 29.90 28.41
CA LEU A 349 3.44 29.37 29.18
C LEU A 349 2.91 28.53 30.34
N CYS A 350 2.93 27.21 30.19
CA CYS A 350 2.49 26.31 31.26
C CYS A 350 3.57 26.18 32.36
N ARG A 351 4.84 26.16 31.97
CA ARG A 351 5.99 26.07 32.88
C ARG A 351 7.09 27.03 32.43
N PRO A 352 7.79 27.72 33.34
CA PRO A 352 7.44 27.89 34.76
C PRO A 352 6.09 28.62 34.92
N TRP A 353 5.31 28.24 35.94
CA TRP A 353 3.99 28.83 36.19
C TRP A 353 4.14 30.13 37.00
N SER A 354 3.62 31.25 36.47
CA SER A 354 3.62 32.54 37.18
C SER A 354 2.25 32.86 37.75
N GLU A 355 2.10 32.67 39.07
CA GLU A 355 0.85 32.94 39.80
C GLU A 355 0.39 34.40 39.64
N ALA A 356 1.33 35.36 39.72
CA ALA A 356 1.01 36.78 39.63
C ALA A 356 0.46 37.17 38.25
N HIS A 357 1.11 36.70 37.16
CA HIS A 357 0.63 36.98 35.81
C HIS A 357 -0.72 36.32 35.54
N PHE A 358 -0.92 35.08 36.02
CA PHE A 358 -2.20 34.37 35.90
C PHE A 358 -3.34 35.14 36.56
N LEU A 359 -3.17 35.56 37.83
CA LEU A 359 -4.19 36.29 38.58
C LEU A 359 -4.43 37.72 38.05
N ASN A 360 -3.44 38.32 37.38
CA ASN A 360 -3.57 39.63 36.75
C ASN A 360 -4.31 39.57 35.42
N ALA A 361 -4.20 38.46 34.69
CA ALA A 361 -4.91 38.26 33.42
C ALA A 361 -6.42 37.99 33.60
N ILE A 362 -6.87 37.57 34.79
CA ILE A 362 -8.28 37.27 35.06
C ILE A 362 -9.06 38.52 35.52
N PRO A 363 -10.23 38.82 34.91
CA PRO A 363 -11.10 39.90 35.38
C PRO A 363 -11.49 39.76 36.84
N LYS A 364 -11.43 40.86 37.61
CA LYS A 364 -11.75 40.86 39.05
C LYS A 364 -13.23 40.61 39.37
N THR A 365 -14.10 40.65 38.35
CA THR A 365 -15.53 40.31 38.40
C THR A 365 -15.80 38.81 38.42
N THR A 366 -14.79 37.97 38.18
CA THR A 366 -14.92 36.52 38.05
C THR A 366 -15.45 35.89 39.34
N LYS A 367 -16.60 35.22 39.24
CA LYS A 367 -17.23 34.45 40.32
C LYS A 367 -16.99 32.96 40.18
N ARG A 368 -16.77 32.49 38.94
CA ARG A 368 -16.54 31.08 38.61
C ARG A 368 -15.37 30.93 37.64
N VAL A 369 -14.55 29.92 37.89
CA VAL A 369 -13.47 29.51 36.99
C VAL A 369 -13.74 28.08 36.59
N VAL A 370 -13.86 27.82 35.29
CA VAL A 370 -13.99 26.48 34.73
C VAL A 370 -12.66 26.10 34.12
N VAL A 371 -11.96 25.13 34.71
CA VAL A 371 -10.73 24.60 34.15
C VAL A 371 -11.08 23.51 33.16
N LEU A 372 -10.86 23.76 31.87
CA LEU A 372 -11.09 22.82 30.79
C LEU A 372 -9.78 22.11 30.45
N GLU A 373 -9.77 20.79 30.64
CA GLU A 373 -8.62 19.90 30.41
C GLU A 373 -8.97 18.73 29.50
N GLN A 374 -7.95 18.09 28.90
CA GLN A 374 -8.12 16.98 28.00
C GLN A 374 -8.02 15.70 28.81
N GLY A 375 -9.16 15.04 29.02
CA GLY A 375 -9.25 13.95 29.99
C GLY A 375 -9.68 12.65 29.36
N ASP A 376 -8.74 11.72 29.18
CA ASP A 376 -8.99 10.27 29.20
C ASP A 376 -7.91 9.58 30.06
N GLY A 377 -8.32 8.77 31.04
CA GLY A 377 -7.40 8.03 31.90
C GLY A 377 -6.51 8.88 32.85
N LEU A 378 -5.27 9.22 32.43
CA LEU A 378 -4.11 9.64 33.26
C LEU A 378 -4.35 10.84 34.21
N PHE A 379 -5.28 11.73 33.89
CA PHE A 379 -5.58 12.95 34.65
C PHE A 379 -7.07 13.11 35.01
N ALA A 380 -7.82 12.01 35.09
CA ALA A 380 -9.26 12.06 35.41
C ALA A 380 -9.57 12.79 36.72
N PHE A 381 -10.69 13.52 36.74
CA PHE A 381 -11.29 14.25 37.88
C PHE A 381 -10.61 15.54 38.36
N ASN A 382 -9.29 15.74 38.23
CA ASN A 382 -8.58 17.01 38.52
C ASN A 382 -7.17 16.97 37.92
N GLY A 383 -6.98 17.53 36.72
CA GLY A 383 -5.71 17.48 36.02
C GLY A 383 -4.66 18.49 36.51
N PRO A 384 -3.47 18.51 35.91
CA PRO A 384 -2.36 19.36 36.34
C PRO A 384 -2.68 20.87 36.26
N LEU A 385 -3.39 21.31 35.22
CA LEU A 385 -3.79 22.70 35.07
C LEU A 385 -4.80 23.09 36.16
N PHE A 386 -5.74 22.21 36.50
CA PHE A 386 -6.66 22.46 37.61
C PHE A 386 -5.90 22.69 38.92
N LEU A 387 -4.88 21.88 39.20
CA LEU A 387 -4.07 22.02 40.42
C LEU A 387 -3.32 23.36 40.46
N ASP A 388 -2.75 23.80 39.34
CA ASP A 388 -2.04 25.08 39.24
C ASP A 388 -3.00 26.28 39.42
N VAL A 389 -4.18 26.22 38.79
CA VAL A 389 -5.23 27.24 38.92
C VAL A 389 -5.75 27.30 40.35
N ALA A 390 -6.07 26.15 40.95
CA ALA A 390 -6.56 26.07 42.31
C ALA A 390 -5.53 26.56 43.33
N ALA A 391 -4.26 26.19 43.15
CA ALA A 391 -3.16 26.69 43.98
C ALA A 391 -3.03 28.22 43.86
N SER A 392 -3.11 28.77 42.64
CA SER A 392 -2.97 30.21 42.40
C SER A 392 -4.04 31.02 43.14
N PHE A 393 -5.31 30.62 43.06
CA PHE A 393 -6.36 31.29 43.83
C PHE A 393 -6.28 31.01 45.34
N ARG A 394 -5.70 29.88 45.74
CA ARG A 394 -5.58 29.52 47.16
C ARG A 394 -4.51 30.35 47.86
N PHE A 395 -3.32 30.46 47.26
CA PHE A 395 -2.13 31.03 47.88
C PHE A 395 -1.83 32.45 47.42
N GLY A 396 -2.26 32.83 46.22
CA GLY A 396 -1.96 34.13 45.65
C GLY A 396 -2.79 35.30 46.14
N GLN A 397 -2.29 36.48 45.81
CA GLN A 397 -2.92 37.75 46.12
C GLN A 397 -4.12 38.00 45.20
N TRP A 398 -5.32 37.73 45.73
CA TRP A 398 -6.59 37.95 45.06
C TRP A 398 -7.49 38.83 45.94
N ASP A 399 -7.68 40.09 45.52
CA ASP A 399 -8.34 41.12 46.32
C ASP A 399 -9.89 41.03 46.31
N SER A 400 -10.45 40.13 45.49
CA SER A 400 -11.90 39.87 45.39
C SER A 400 -12.31 38.61 46.15
N ALA A 401 -13.62 38.33 46.22
CA ALA A 401 -14.09 37.01 46.65
C ALA A 401 -13.47 35.91 45.77
N LYS A 402 -12.97 34.83 46.38
CA LYS A 402 -12.35 33.74 45.63
C LYS A 402 -13.42 33.04 44.77
N PRO A 403 -13.17 32.85 43.46
CA PRO A 403 -14.14 32.23 42.59
C PRO A 403 -14.32 30.74 42.94
N ARG A 404 -15.50 30.19 42.65
CA ARG A 404 -15.71 28.74 42.67
C ARG A 404 -14.98 28.15 41.47
N ILE A 405 -14.15 27.13 41.72
CA ILE A 405 -13.39 26.43 40.69
C ILE A 405 -14.13 25.14 40.35
N VAL A 406 -14.41 24.94 39.06
CA VAL A 406 -15.04 23.75 38.49
C VAL A 406 -14.06 23.17 37.48
N THR A 407 -13.95 21.85 37.43
CA THR A 407 -13.19 21.17 36.36
C THR A 407 -14.16 20.62 35.32
N ALA A 408 -13.81 20.79 34.04
CA ALA A 408 -14.51 20.22 32.91
C ALA A 408 -13.49 19.43 32.07
N GLN A 409 -13.86 18.24 31.61
CA GLN A 409 -12.96 17.39 30.81
C GLN A 409 -13.62 16.95 29.52
N SER A 410 -12.85 16.94 28.43
CA SER A 410 -13.23 16.38 27.13
C SER A 410 -12.08 15.54 26.60
N VAL A 411 -12.34 14.43 25.89
CA VAL A 411 -11.28 13.70 25.19
C VAL A 411 -10.79 14.45 23.96
N ASN A 412 -11.58 15.37 23.41
CA ASN A 412 -11.24 16.13 22.20
C ASN A 412 -11.88 17.54 22.22
N TYR A 413 -11.04 18.57 22.11
CA TYR A 413 -11.52 19.97 22.06
C TYR A 413 -12.05 20.39 20.69
N GLY A 414 -11.61 19.74 19.62
CA GLY A 414 -11.98 20.07 18.24
C GLY A 414 -13.49 19.96 17.96
N ASN A 415 -14.21 19.19 18.79
CA ASN A 415 -15.65 18.97 18.66
C ASN A 415 -16.49 19.89 19.56
N LEU A 416 -15.87 20.72 20.41
CA LEU A 416 -16.59 21.64 21.29
C LEU A 416 -17.14 22.82 20.48
N ARG A 417 -18.39 23.19 20.75
CA ARG A 417 -19.19 24.15 19.97
C ARG A 417 -19.92 25.10 20.91
N PRO A 418 -20.46 26.23 20.43
CA PRO A 418 -21.24 27.14 21.27
C PRO A 418 -22.36 26.44 22.04
N ALA A 419 -23.06 25.47 21.42
CA ALA A 419 -24.07 24.66 22.09
C ALA A 419 -23.54 23.87 23.31
N HIS A 420 -22.37 23.23 23.17
CA HIS A 420 -21.71 22.52 24.27
C HIS A 420 -21.33 23.46 25.41
N LEU A 421 -20.83 24.67 25.09
CA LEU A 421 -20.49 25.67 26.10
C LEU A 421 -21.72 26.21 26.82
N LEU A 422 -22.82 26.46 26.11
CA LEU A 422 -24.09 26.86 26.73
C LEU A 422 -24.61 25.78 27.69
N GLN A 423 -24.57 24.51 27.27
CA GLN A 423 -24.94 23.39 28.13
C GLN A 423 -24.03 23.30 29.36
N LEU A 424 -22.72 23.47 29.18
CA LEU A 424 -21.74 23.54 30.27
C LEU A 424 -22.07 24.68 31.25
N LEU A 425 -22.34 25.89 30.75
CA LEU A 425 -22.71 27.05 31.58
C LEU A 425 -24.00 26.85 32.38
N SER A 426 -24.93 26.04 31.86
CA SER A 426 -26.14 25.61 32.57
C SER A 426 -25.79 24.61 33.67
N ASP A 427 -25.01 23.58 33.36
CA ASP A 427 -24.68 22.50 34.29
C ASP A 427 -23.84 22.96 35.49
N ILE A 428 -22.96 23.95 35.30
CA ILE A 428 -22.15 24.50 36.40
C ILE A 428 -22.94 25.39 37.38
N GLN A 429 -24.21 25.70 37.08
CA GLN A 429 -25.09 26.36 38.05
C GLN A 429 -25.42 25.40 39.21
N ASP A 430 -25.49 24.11 38.92
CA ASP A 430 -25.70 23.07 39.93
C ASP A 430 -24.42 22.92 40.79
N ASN A 431 -24.54 22.49 42.05
CA ASN A 431 -23.42 22.41 43.01
C ASN A 431 -22.33 21.35 42.68
N GLY A 432 -22.26 20.84 41.45
CA GLY A 432 -21.24 19.89 40.99
C GLY A 432 -19.88 20.55 40.70
N ASN A 433 -18.78 19.98 41.17
CA ASN A 433 -17.43 20.51 40.93
C ASN A 433 -16.72 19.91 39.71
N PHE A 434 -17.34 18.93 39.05
CA PHE A 434 -16.81 18.22 37.89
C PHE A 434 -17.87 18.07 36.80
N VAL A 435 -17.48 18.31 35.55
CA VAL A 435 -18.32 18.16 34.36
C VAL A 435 -17.60 17.27 33.35
N ASP A 436 -18.22 16.15 32.99
CA ASP A 436 -17.75 15.29 31.90
C ASP A 436 -18.44 15.69 30.59
N LEU A 437 -17.67 16.28 29.67
CA LEU A 437 -18.15 16.71 28.35
C LEU A 437 -18.33 15.55 27.38
N ASN A 438 -17.96 14.32 27.76
CA ASN A 438 -18.18 13.11 26.97
C ASN A 438 -19.53 12.43 27.29
N ALA A 439 -20.25 12.92 28.30
CA ALA A 439 -21.56 12.38 28.66
C ALA A 439 -22.60 12.55 27.53
N GLU A 440 -23.57 11.63 27.46
CA GLU A 440 -24.60 11.56 26.40
C GLU A 440 -25.28 12.92 26.12
N LYS A 441 -25.57 13.68 27.17
CA LYS A 441 -26.19 15.02 27.07
C LYS A 441 -25.38 16.05 26.27
N TYR A 442 -24.08 15.84 26.10
CA TYR A 442 -23.21 16.68 25.27
C TYR A 442 -23.06 16.06 23.87
N THR A 443 -22.87 14.75 23.77
CA THR A 443 -22.68 14.07 22.48
C THR A 443 -23.96 13.99 21.64
N SER A 444 -25.14 14.08 22.26
CA SER A 444 -26.45 14.06 21.60
C SER A 444 -26.96 15.44 21.16
N LEU A 445 -26.20 16.52 21.32
CA LEU A 445 -26.63 17.88 20.95
C LEU A 445 -26.68 18.03 19.43
N ALA A 446 -27.90 18.07 18.89
CA ALA A 446 -28.15 18.03 17.45
C ALA A 446 -28.13 19.41 16.75
N ASP A 447 -28.27 20.52 17.48
CA ASP A 447 -28.54 21.84 16.89
C ASP A 447 -27.53 22.94 17.31
N GLU A 448 -27.11 23.73 16.32
CA GLU A 448 -26.36 24.98 16.51
C GLU A 448 -27.32 26.16 16.71
N PRO A 449 -27.02 27.13 17.60
CA PRO A 449 -27.69 28.41 17.57
C PRO A 449 -27.46 29.12 16.22
N ALA A 450 -28.49 29.78 15.69
CA ALA A 450 -28.39 30.58 14.46
C ALA A 450 -27.42 31.75 14.68
N LEU A 451 -26.18 31.61 14.21
CA LEU A 451 -25.13 32.61 14.31
C LEU A 451 -24.92 33.31 12.96
N ILE A 452 -24.27 34.48 13.02
CA ILE A 452 -24.08 35.39 11.88
C ILE A 452 -23.19 34.73 10.81
N ASP A 453 -23.74 34.51 9.62
CA ASP A 453 -23.12 33.81 8.48
C ASP A 453 -22.35 34.81 7.60
N THR A 454 -21.03 34.89 7.77
CA THR A 454 -20.13 35.69 6.92
C THR A 454 -19.12 34.87 6.13
N THR A 455 -19.19 33.53 6.23
CA THR A 455 -18.12 32.62 5.79
C THR A 455 -18.65 31.63 4.76
N SER A 456 -17.91 31.47 3.66
CA SER A 456 -18.24 30.54 2.59
C SER A 456 -17.44 29.26 2.72
N ARG A 457 -18.03 28.13 2.31
CA ARG A 457 -17.47 26.78 2.51
C ARG A 457 -17.62 25.91 1.27
N ALA A 458 -16.53 25.21 0.95
CA ALA A 458 -16.50 24.19 -0.10
C ALA A 458 -16.02 22.86 0.48
N ILE A 459 -16.59 21.75 0.01
CA ILE A 459 -16.18 20.39 0.39
C ILE A 459 -15.80 19.63 -0.86
N PHE A 460 -14.67 18.93 -0.83
CA PHE A 460 -14.23 18.05 -1.91
C PHE A 460 -14.13 16.63 -1.37
N TRP A 461 -14.79 15.70 -2.06
CA TRP A 461 -14.69 14.26 -1.84
C TRP A 461 -13.86 13.66 -2.96
N GLU A 462 -12.64 13.28 -2.61
CA GLU A 462 -11.60 12.86 -3.54
C GLU A 462 -11.22 11.40 -3.27
N VAL A 463 -10.88 10.66 -4.32
CA VAL A 463 -10.35 9.30 -4.25
C VAL A 463 -8.92 9.34 -4.78
N SER A 464 -7.96 8.72 -4.06
CA SER A 464 -6.51 8.87 -4.26
C SER A 464 -5.98 10.29 -3.98
N LYS A 465 -4.65 10.50 -3.99
CA LYS A 465 -3.98 11.79 -3.68
C LYS A 465 -4.21 12.85 -4.77
N SER A 466 -5.46 13.22 -5.05
CA SER A 466 -5.81 14.40 -5.83
C SER A 466 -5.47 15.67 -5.03
N HIS A 467 -4.95 16.70 -5.72
CA HIS A 467 -4.56 17.97 -5.11
C HIS A 467 -5.54 19.11 -5.42
N THR A 468 -6.75 18.81 -5.92
CA THR A 468 -7.74 19.83 -6.34
C THR A 468 -8.07 20.78 -5.21
N ALA A 469 -8.38 20.27 -4.01
CA ALA A 469 -8.69 21.10 -2.85
C ALA A 469 -7.53 22.04 -2.46
N SER A 470 -6.29 21.54 -2.48
CA SER A 470 -5.08 22.31 -2.16
C SER A 470 -4.82 23.42 -3.18
N HIS A 471 -4.98 23.13 -4.47
CA HIS A 471 -4.85 24.12 -5.54
C HIS A 471 -5.90 25.22 -5.43
N VAL A 472 -7.17 24.84 -5.26
CA VAL A 472 -8.28 25.79 -5.05
C VAL A 472 -8.03 26.67 -3.84
N SER A 473 -7.54 26.08 -2.74
CA SER A 473 -7.18 26.83 -1.53
C SER A 473 -6.15 27.91 -1.84
N ASN A 474 -5.08 27.56 -2.57
CA ASN A 474 -4.00 28.47 -2.92
C ASN A 474 -4.42 29.59 -3.89
N ILE A 475 -5.39 29.32 -4.76
CA ILE A 475 -5.98 30.35 -5.62
C ILE A 475 -6.75 31.36 -4.75
N LEU A 476 -7.64 30.87 -3.89
CA LEU A 476 -8.47 31.69 -3.03
C LEU A 476 -7.64 32.51 -2.03
N SER A 477 -6.52 31.97 -1.54
CA SER A 477 -5.69 32.64 -0.54
C SER A 477 -5.00 33.91 -1.05
N LYS A 478 -4.96 34.14 -2.38
CA LYS A 478 -4.44 35.38 -2.96
C LYS A 478 -5.26 36.61 -2.55
N THR A 479 -6.57 36.47 -2.39
CA THR A 479 -7.49 37.57 -2.11
C THR A 479 -8.28 37.40 -0.80
N LEU A 480 -8.46 36.16 -0.34
CA LEU A 480 -9.24 35.82 0.84
C LEU A 480 -8.37 35.22 1.94
N HIS A 481 -8.91 35.22 3.17
CA HIS A 481 -8.40 34.36 4.22
C HIS A 481 -8.95 32.96 3.98
N VAL A 482 -8.06 31.97 3.90
CA VAL A 482 -8.42 30.58 3.56
C VAL A 482 -7.88 29.65 4.63
N GLN A 483 -8.72 28.69 4.98
CA GLN A 483 -8.40 27.62 5.89
C GLN A 483 -8.93 26.30 5.31
N THR A 484 -8.10 25.28 5.29
CA THR A 484 -8.43 23.97 4.71
C THR A 484 -8.13 22.90 5.72
N ARG A 485 -9.13 22.08 6.06
CA ARG A 485 -8.99 20.90 6.90
C ARG A 485 -9.22 19.65 6.06
N VAL A 486 -8.29 18.71 6.14
CA VAL A 486 -8.37 17.44 5.42
C VAL A 486 -8.66 16.31 6.42
N VAL A 487 -9.62 15.46 6.07
CA VAL A 487 -9.88 14.19 6.75
C VAL A 487 -9.59 13.09 5.74
N GLU A 488 -8.82 12.08 6.12
CA GLU A 488 -8.39 11.02 5.22
C GLU A 488 -8.63 9.67 5.88
N ASP A 489 -9.24 8.76 5.12
CA ASP A 489 -9.29 7.35 5.45
C ASP A 489 -8.33 6.59 4.54
N ALA A 490 -7.09 6.41 5.01
CA ALA A 490 -6.04 5.74 4.26
C ALA A 490 -6.32 4.24 4.01
N TYR A 491 -7.21 3.62 4.81
CA TYR A 491 -7.50 2.19 4.76
C TYR A 491 -8.88 1.88 4.18
N HIS A 492 -9.51 2.86 3.53
CA HIS A 492 -10.81 2.67 2.91
C HIS A 492 -10.76 1.57 1.82
N PRO A 493 -11.66 0.56 1.86
CA PRO A 493 -11.73 -0.47 0.82
C PRO A 493 -12.00 0.16 -0.56
N GLY A 494 -11.09 -0.03 -1.52
CA GLY A 494 -11.18 0.59 -2.85
C GLY A 494 -10.27 1.81 -3.06
N GLY A 495 -9.44 2.15 -2.07
CA GLY A 495 -8.44 3.22 -2.14
C GLY A 495 -8.73 4.35 -1.16
N ALA A 496 -7.71 5.14 -0.82
CA ALA A 496 -7.83 6.22 0.15
C ALA A 496 -8.91 7.23 -0.24
N VAL A 497 -9.78 7.57 0.72
CA VAL A 497 -10.82 8.58 0.57
C VAL A 497 -10.40 9.83 1.32
N VAL A 498 -10.36 10.95 0.62
CA VAL A 498 -9.98 12.25 1.16
C VAL A 498 -11.18 13.18 1.15
N ASN A 499 -11.47 13.76 2.31
CA ASN A 499 -12.53 14.75 2.48
C ASN A 499 -11.93 16.09 2.92
N SER A 500 -11.88 17.03 1.98
CA SER A 500 -11.26 18.35 2.17
C SER A 500 -12.32 19.41 2.41
N HIS A 501 -12.28 20.05 3.58
CA HIS A 501 -13.14 21.16 3.97
C HIS A 501 -12.42 22.49 3.85
N LEU A 502 -12.80 23.30 2.86
CA LEU A 502 -12.30 24.65 2.66
C LEU A 502 -13.26 25.66 3.31
N ARG A 503 -12.69 26.64 3.99
CA ARG A 503 -13.38 27.80 4.54
C ARG A 503 -12.68 29.05 4.04
N PHE A 504 -13.46 30.03 3.63
CA PHE A 504 -12.91 31.28 3.15
C PHE A 504 -13.77 32.48 3.53
N SER A 505 -13.11 33.56 3.90
CA SER A 505 -13.70 34.80 4.38
C SER A 505 -12.87 36.01 3.97
N LYS A 506 -13.44 37.21 4.11
CA LYS A 506 -12.71 38.47 3.86
C LYS A 506 -11.73 38.81 4.99
N SER A 507 -12.04 38.42 6.23
CA SER A 507 -11.22 38.68 7.41
C SER A 507 -10.91 37.39 8.18
N ALA A 508 -9.73 37.32 8.80
CA ALA A 508 -9.34 36.21 9.65
C ALA A 508 -10.25 36.07 10.90
N ASN A 509 -10.78 37.18 11.41
CA ASN A 509 -11.69 37.19 12.57
C ASN A 509 -13.08 36.64 12.23
N ASP A 510 -13.44 36.57 10.94
CA ASP A 510 -14.72 36.05 10.47
C ASP A 510 -14.71 34.50 10.38
N SER A 511 -13.52 33.87 10.48
CA SER A 511 -13.30 32.43 10.27
C SER A 511 -13.67 31.51 11.45
N ALA A 512 -14.73 31.86 12.20
CA ALA A 512 -15.14 31.09 13.37
C ALA A 512 -15.47 29.62 13.02
N TYR A 513 -14.97 28.66 13.79
CA TYR A 513 -15.10 27.21 13.54
C TYR A 513 -16.50 26.66 13.89
N ALA A 514 -17.56 27.41 13.58
CA ALA A 514 -18.90 26.84 13.61
C ALA A 514 -19.00 25.73 12.55
N TYR A 515 -19.69 24.63 12.87
CA TYR A 515 -19.99 23.54 11.94
C TYR A 515 -21.02 24.02 10.91
N GLU A 516 -20.59 24.90 10.01
CA GLU A 516 -21.42 25.51 9.00
C GLU A 516 -21.55 24.63 7.76
N LYS A 517 -22.70 24.75 7.11
CA LYS A 517 -23.01 24.02 5.90
C LYS A 517 -22.25 24.57 4.67
N ALA A 518 -21.88 23.72 3.72
CA ALA A 518 -21.18 24.05 2.50
C ALA A 518 -22.10 24.63 1.44
N SER A 519 -21.62 25.67 0.74
CA SER A 519 -22.27 26.23 -0.45
C SER A 519 -21.87 25.51 -1.74
N PHE A 520 -20.76 24.76 -1.69
CA PHE A 520 -20.25 23.98 -2.81
C PHE A 520 -19.76 22.61 -2.34
N ILE A 521 -20.10 21.54 -3.05
CA ILE A 521 -19.61 20.18 -2.81
C ILE A 521 -19.19 19.56 -4.14
N ALA A 522 -17.96 19.08 -4.26
CA ALA A 522 -17.52 18.27 -5.40
C ALA A 522 -17.28 16.82 -4.97
N VAL A 523 -17.68 15.88 -5.82
CA VAL A 523 -17.49 14.43 -5.61
C VAL A 523 -16.83 13.83 -6.84
N GLN A 524 -15.59 13.35 -6.66
CA GLN A 524 -14.76 12.79 -7.72
C GLN A 524 -15.20 11.39 -8.14
N ASP A 525 -15.72 10.58 -7.20
CA ASP A 525 -16.34 9.29 -7.49
C ASP A 525 -17.77 9.24 -6.93
N VAL A 526 -18.75 9.10 -7.83
CA VAL A 526 -20.18 9.02 -7.48
C VAL A 526 -20.51 7.86 -6.54
N ASN A 527 -19.69 6.80 -6.50
CA ASN A 527 -19.93 5.65 -5.63
C ASN A 527 -19.90 6.01 -4.15
N LEU A 528 -19.16 7.06 -3.76
CA LEU A 528 -19.11 7.55 -2.39
C LEU A 528 -20.49 7.96 -1.84
N ILE A 529 -21.46 8.30 -2.70
CA ILE A 529 -22.84 8.62 -2.30
C ILE A 529 -23.57 7.42 -1.65
N LYS A 530 -23.12 6.19 -1.93
CA LYS A 530 -23.67 4.97 -1.33
C LYS A 530 -23.11 4.70 0.06
N GLU A 531 -21.96 5.29 0.37
CA GLU A 531 -21.17 4.99 1.57
C GLU A 531 -21.23 6.14 2.58
N TYR A 532 -21.42 7.38 2.10
CA TYR A 532 -21.43 8.59 2.92
C TYR A 532 -22.66 9.48 2.66
N ASP A 533 -23.15 10.13 3.71
CA ASP A 533 -24.14 11.21 3.59
C ASP A 533 -23.45 12.51 3.16
N ILE A 534 -23.16 12.59 1.86
CA ILE A 534 -22.49 13.73 1.21
C ILE A 534 -23.23 15.06 1.46
N LEU A 535 -24.57 15.03 1.53
CA LEU A 535 -25.41 16.23 1.64
C LEU A 535 -25.72 16.63 3.10
N ALA A 536 -25.26 15.86 4.10
CA ALA A 536 -25.44 16.17 5.52
C ALA A 536 -25.01 17.60 5.86
N SER A 537 -23.89 18.02 5.27
CA SER A 537 -23.26 19.31 5.49
C SER A 537 -23.62 20.35 4.43
N SER A 538 -24.66 20.16 3.60
CA SER A 538 -24.98 21.08 2.50
C SER A 538 -25.94 22.22 2.92
N LYS A 539 -25.71 23.45 2.43
CA LYS A 539 -26.65 24.58 2.54
C LYS A 539 -27.83 24.35 1.58
N ASN A 540 -28.93 25.08 1.80
CA ASN A 540 -29.98 25.17 0.80
C ASN A 540 -29.42 25.86 -0.45
N LYS A 541 -29.78 25.34 -1.63
CA LYS A 541 -29.30 25.81 -2.94
C LYS A 541 -27.80 25.71 -3.15
N ALA A 542 -27.12 24.81 -2.43
CA ALA A 542 -25.71 24.54 -2.66
C ALA A 542 -25.49 23.96 -4.05
N VAL A 543 -24.31 24.24 -4.61
CA VAL A 543 -23.84 23.66 -5.86
C VAL A 543 -23.20 22.31 -5.56
N VAL A 544 -23.65 21.26 -6.24
CA VAL A 544 -23.06 19.91 -6.12
C VAL A 544 -22.54 19.48 -7.48
N LEU A 545 -21.24 19.21 -7.58
CA LEU A 545 -20.57 18.76 -8.80
C LEU A 545 -20.23 17.27 -8.68
N LEU A 546 -20.73 16.45 -9.59
CA LEU A 546 -20.43 15.02 -9.69
C LEU A 546 -19.60 14.74 -10.94
N ASN A 547 -18.51 14.00 -10.80
CA ASN A 547 -17.72 13.54 -11.94
C ASN A 547 -18.39 12.33 -12.61
N GLY A 548 -18.68 12.45 -13.91
CA GLY A 548 -19.21 11.38 -14.76
C GLY A 548 -19.92 11.88 -16.02
N PRO A 549 -20.23 10.97 -16.96
CA PRO A 549 -20.65 11.30 -18.33
C PRO A 549 -22.12 11.74 -18.49
N TRP A 550 -22.89 11.80 -17.40
CA TRP A 550 -24.35 11.98 -17.48
C TRP A 550 -24.74 13.38 -17.92
N LYS A 551 -25.72 13.50 -18.81
CA LYS A 551 -26.16 14.80 -19.36
C LYS A 551 -27.57 15.20 -18.96
N ASN A 552 -28.33 14.32 -18.31
CA ASN A 552 -29.69 14.60 -17.84
C ASN A 552 -30.04 13.77 -16.58
N GLY A 553 -31.20 14.07 -15.98
CA GLY A 553 -31.66 13.45 -14.73
C GLY A 553 -31.90 11.94 -14.85
N ASP A 554 -32.44 11.48 -15.99
CA ASP A 554 -32.76 10.06 -16.21
C ASP A 554 -31.49 9.19 -16.27
N GLU A 555 -30.40 9.71 -16.83
CA GLU A 555 -29.12 9.02 -16.95
C GLU A 555 -28.40 8.84 -15.60
N ILE A 556 -28.47 9.85 -14.71
CA ILE A 556 -27.78 9.82 -13.42
C ILE A 556 -28.62 9.19 -12.30
N GLU A 557 -29.95 9.22 -12.40
CA GLU A 557 -30.87 8.64 -11.42
C GLU A 557 -30.49 7.23 -10.92
N PRO A 558 -30.11 6.25 -11.76
CA PRO A 558 -29.75 4.91 -11.30
C PRO A 558 -28.42 4.84 -10.52
N LYS A 559 -27.63 5.92 -10.50
CA LYS A 559 -26.36 6.01 -9.77
C LYS A 559 -26.52 6.60 -8.37
N LEU A 560 -27.60 7.35 -8.13
CA LEU A 560 -27.86 8.06 -6.89
C LEU A 560 -28.73 7.23 -5.94
N THR A 561 -28.43 7.30 -4.65
CA THR A 561 -29.26 6.71 -3.59
C THR A 561 -30.57 7.47 -3.41
N ASN A 562 -31.59 6.84 -2.83
CA ASN A 562 -32.87 7.50 -2.57
C ASN A 562 -32.73 8.61 -1.52
N GLU A 563 -31.88 8.37 -0.53
CA GLU A 563 -31.43 9.30 0.51
C GLU A 563 -30.90 10.58 -0.12
N PHE A 564 -29.96 10.45 -1.07
CA PHE A 564 -29.35 11.58 -1.76
C PHE A 564 -30.38 12.34 -2.60
N LYS A 565 -31.19 11.64 -3.40
CA LYS A 565 -32.21 12.25 -4.27
C LYS A 565 -33.25 13.05 -3.46
N LEU A 566 -33.74 12.47 -2.37
CA LEU A 566 -34.68 13.13 -1.49
C LEU A 566 -34.06 14.35 -0.80
N ARG A 567 -32.83 14.21 -0.29
CA ARG A 567 -32.13 15.31 0.36
C ARG A 567 -31.80 16.45 -0.61
N ALA A 568 -31.42 16.10 -1.84
CA ALA A 568 -31.13 17.07 -2.90
C ALA A 568 -32.36 17.93 -3.25
N THR A 569 -33.55 17.32 -3.33
CA THR A 569 -34.80 18.07 -3.58
C THR A 569 -35.22 18.91 -2.38
N GLN A 570 -35.11 18.41 -1.15
CA GLN A 570 -35.41 19.17 0.07
C GLN A 570 -34.55 20.42 0.22
N LEU A 571 -33.28 20.32 -0.14
CA LEU A 571 -32.32 21.42 -0.06
C LEU A 571 -32.31 22.30 -1.32
N ASP A 572 -33.08 21.98 -2.37
CA ASP A 572 -33.09 22.67 -3.67
C ASP A 572 -31.69 22.77 -4.31
N ILE A 573 -30.94 21.66 -4.28
CA ILE A 573 -29.55 21.56 -4.74
C ILE A 573 -29.42 21.92 -6.23
N GLN A 574 -28.37 22.67 -6.55
CA GLN A 574 -27.96 22.93 -7.93
C GLN A 574 -26.98 21.84 -8.37
N LEU A 575 -27.49 20.77 -8.98
CA LEU A 575 -26.70 19.60 -9.38
C LEU A 575 -26.02 19.81 -10.75
N TYR A 576 -24.71 19.56 -10.80
CA TYR A 576 -23.89 19.64 -12.00
C TYR A 576 -23.10 18.34 -12.21
N THR A 577 -22.79 18.05 -13.47
CA THR A 577 -22.03 16.88 -13.91
C THR A 577 -20.94 17.29 -14.89
N ILE A 578 -19.80 16.60 -14.86
CA ILE A 578 -18.68 16.82 -15.78
C ILE A 578 -17.96 15.51 -16.05
N ASP A 579 -17.62 15.23 -17.31
CA ASP A 579 -16.87 14.04 -17.69
C ASP A 579 -15.37 14.35 -17.78
N THR A 580 -14.68 14.23 -16.65
CA THR A 580 -13.23 14.48 -16.60
C THR A 580 -12.43 13.51 -17.48
N SER A 581 -12.91 12.28 -17.66
CA SER A 581 -12.19 11.26 -18.42
C SER A 581 -12.23 11.53 -19.92
N SER A 582 -13.41 11.89 -20.44
CA SER A 582 -13.56 12.27 -21.85
C SER A 582 -12.75 13.53 -22.18
N ILE A 583 -12.82 14.57 -21.34
CA ILE A 583 -12.05 15.81 -21.53
C ILE A 583 -10.54 15.54 -21.53
N ALA A 584 -10.05 14.75 -20.57
CA ALA A 584 -8.63 14.41 -20.50
C ALA A 584 -8.15 13.65 -21.74
N GLN A 585 -8.96 12.70 -22.23
CA GLN A 585 -8.64 11.93 -23.44
C GLN A 585 -8.61 12.81 -24.69
N GLU A 586 -9.56 13.73 -24.84
CA GLU A 586 -9.61 14.67 -25.97
C GLU A 586 -8.39 15.61 -26.01
N LEU A 587 -7.92 16.02 -24.83
CA LEU A 587 -6.79 16.95 -24.68
C LEU A 587 -5.42 16.25 -24.54
N GLY A 588 -5.38 14.91 -24.53
CA GLY A 588 -4.16 14.13 -24.36
C GLY A 588 -3.47 14.33 -23.00
N LEU A 589 -4.26 14.55 -21.95
CA LEU A 589 -3.76 14.71 -20.58
C LEU A 589 -3.53 13.36 -19.92
N SER A 590 -2.46 13.27 -19.12
CA SER A 590 -2.20 12.11 -18.25
C SER A 590 -3.26 11.99 -17.15
N SER A 591 -3.46 10.77 -16.64
CA SER A 591 -4.29 10.47 -15.47
C SER A 591 -3.92 11.32 -14.24
N LYS A 592 -2.62 11.64 -14.08
CA LYS A 592 -2.07 12.50 -13.03
C LYS A 592 -2.46 13.98 -13.15
N SER A 593 -2.94 14.42 -14.32
CA SER A 593 -3.37 15.81 -14.58
C SER A 593 -4.90 15.96 -14.61
N HIS A 594 -5.68 14.92 -14.31
CA HIS A 594 -7.15 14.98 -14.31
C HIS A 594 -7.73 15.96 -13.27
N ASN A 595 -7.02 16.19 -12.17
CA ASN A 595 -7.38 17.15 -11.12
C ASN A 595 -7.53 18.58 -11.66
N LEU A 596 -6.77 18.94 -12.71
CA LEU A 596 -6.84 20.24 -13.38
C LEU A 596 -8.24 20.55 -13.93
N ILE A 597 -8.95 19.52 -14.43
CA ILE A 597 -10.29 19.66 -15.01
C ILE A 597 -11.31 20.00 -13.90
N LEU A 598 -11.20 19.35 -12.74
CA LEU A 598 -12.03 19.64 -11.57
C LEU A 598 -11.72 21.02 -10.98
N GLU A 599 -10.46 21.45 -10.98
CA GLU A 599 -10.03 22.79 -10.59
C GLU A 599 -10.67 23.86 -11.48
N ALA A 600 -10.62 23.67 -12.80
CA ALA A 600 -11.27 24.56 -13.76
C ALA A 600 -12.80 24.56 -13.61
N ALA A 601 -13.43 23.41 -13.36
CA ALA A 601 -14.87 23.32 -13.11
C ALA A 601 -15.30 24.09 -11.86
N TYR A 602 -14.52 24.02 -10.77
CA TYR A 602 -14.75 24.81 -9.56
C TYR A 602 -14.73 26.31 -9.86
N LEU A 603 -13.72 26.78 -10.60
CA LEU A 603 -13.57 28.20 -10.97
C LEU A 603 -14.73 28.66 -11.86
N GLN A 604 -15.13 27.84 -12.83
CA GLN A 604 -16.26 28.16 -13.73
C GLN A 604 -17.58 28.30 -12.98
N LEU A 605 -17.83 27.43 -11.98
CA LEU A 605 -19.03 27.45 -11.13
C LEU A 605 -19.00 28.55 -10.07
N ASN A 606 -17.82 29.03 -9.69
CA ASN A 606 -17.61 30.05 -8.65
C ASN A 606 -16.95 31.33 -9.20
N LYS A 607 -17.20 31.67 -10.47
CA LYS A 607 -16.60 32.82 -11.17
C LYS A 607 -16.77 34.16 -10.45
N ASP A 608 -17.85 34.33 -9.69
CA ASP A 608 -18.12 35.56 -8.93
C ASP A 608 -17.15 35.74 -7.74
N LEU A 609 -16.55 34.65 -7.26
CA LEU A 609 -15.58 34.65 -6.15
C LEU A 609 -14.14 34.82 -6.63
N VAL A 610 -13.78 34.20 -7.76
CA VAL A 610 -12.37 34.02 -8.16
C VAL A 610 -12.03 34.69 -9.50
N GLY A 611 -13.03 35.06 -10.29
CA GLY A 611 -12.87 35.43 -11.69
C GLY A 611 -12.86 34.21 -12.62
N ASP A 612 -13.04 34.45 -13.92
CA ASP A 612 -13.03 33.44 -15.00
C ASP A 612 -11.80 33.68 -15.88
N ASP A 613 -10.61 33.42 -15.32
CA ASP A 613 -9.33 33.70 -15.97
C ASP A 613 -8.38 32.51 -15.84
N ALA A 614 -8.13 31.82 -16.96
CA ALA A 614 -7.22 30.69 -17.08
C ALA A 614 -5.79 31.04 -16.62
N SER A 615 -5.40 32.32 -16.62
CA SER A 615 -4.12 32.81 -16.10
C SER A 615 -3.92 32.48 -14.63
N ILE A 616 -5.01 32.48 -13.85
CA ILE A 616 -4.97 32.27 -12.40
C ILE A 616 -4.54 30.83 -12.10
N LEU A 617 -5.09 29.87 -12.84
CA LEU A 617 -4.78 28.45 -12.71
C LEU A 617 -3.41 28.14 -13.34
N ALA A 618 -3.09 28.73 -14.48
CA ALA A 618 -1.79 28.58 -15.15
C ALA A 618 -0.60 29.00 -14.29
N ALA A 619 -0.77 30.00 -13.42
CA ALA A 619 0.28 30.42 -12.50
C ALA A 619 0.74 29.30 -11.53
N LEU A 620 -0.12 28.31 -11.23
CA LEU A 620 0.18 27.22 -10.30
C LEU A 620 0.98 26.06 -10.90
N TYR A 621 1.11 25.99 -12.22
CA TYR A 621 1.81 24.91 -12.90
C TYR A 621 3.15 25.39 -13.47
N GLU A 622 4.13 24.48 -13.56
CA GLU A 622 5.47 24.77 -14.07
C GLU A 622 5.44 25.16 -15.56
N GLU A 623 6.28 26.14 -15.93
CA GLU A 623 6.54 26.44 -17.33
C GLU A 623 7.63 25.47 -17.82
N ASN A 624 7.32 24.64 -18.82
CA ASN A 624 8.38 23.96 -19.57
C ASN A 624 9.17 25.02 -20.36
N ASP A 625 10.49 24.84 -20.51
CA ASP A 625 11.49 25.77 -21.12
C ASP A 625 11.12 26.41 -22.49
N SER A 626 10.01 25.99 -23.11
CA SER A 626 9.42 26.63 -24.30
C SER A 626 8.19 27.46 -23.93
N ASN A 627 8.41 28.77 -23.73
CA ASN A 627 7.47 29.71 -23.12
C ASN A 627 6.21 30.04 -23.97
N LYS A 628 5.31 29.07 -24.19
CA LYS A 628 3.94 29.25 -24.74
C LYS A 628 2.95 28.07 -24.63
N LYS A 629 3.31 26.90 -24.07
CA LYS A 629 2.41 25.71 -24.06
C LYS A 629 1.48 25.60 -22.84
N THR A 630 1.95 25.83 -21.61
CA THR A 630 1.15 25.58 -20.38
C THR A 630 -0.12 26.44 -20.30
N HIS A 631 -0.02 27.75 -20.54
CA HIS A 631 -1.18 28.64 -20.46
C HIS A 631 -2.20 28.36 -21.58
N ALA A 632 -1.74 28.03 -22.79
CA ALA A 632 -2.61 27.64 -23.89
C ALA A 632 -3.38 26.34 -23.57
N MET A 633 -2.70 25.32 -23.06
CA MET A 633 -3.33 24.05 -22.65
C MET A 633 -4.37 24.26 -21.54
N ILE A 634 -4.05 25.09 -20.53
CA ILE A 634 -5.02 25.38 -19.46
C ILE A 634 -6.21 26.16 -19.99
N THR A 635 -6.02 27.01 -21.00
CA THR A 635 -7.13 27.71 -21.68
C THR A 635 -8.02 26.71 -22.42
N GLU A 636 -7.43 25.75 -23.14
CA GLU A 636 -8.16 24.65 -23.80
C GLU A 636 -8.95 23.80 -22.80
N VAL A 637 -8.39 23.52 -21.62
CA VAL A 637 -9.10 22.84 -20.52
C VAL A 637 -10.30 23.66 -20.04
N PHE A 638 -10.14 24.97 -19.82
CA PHE A 638 -11.26 25.84 -19.43
C PHE A 638 -12.38 25.84 -20.48
N ASP A 639 -12.03 25.92 -21.76
CA ASP A 639 -12.99 25.89 -22.86
C ASP A 639 -13.73 24.54 -22.94
N ALA A 640 -13.00 23.42 -22.78
CA ALA A 640 -13.57 22.08 -22.76
C ALA A 640 -14.51 21.87 -21.56
N VAL A 641 -14.08 22.30 -20.36
CA VAL A 641 -14.91 22.28 -19.14
C VAL A 641 -16.20 23.08 -19.34
N LYS A 642 -16.10 24.28 -19.93
CA LYS A 642 -17.26 25.13 -20.18
C LYS A 642 -18.23 24.52 -21.21
N ALA A 643 -17.72 23.74 -22.16
CA ALA A 643 -18.53 23.03 -23.14
C ALA A 643 -19.22 21.78 -22.54
N ASP A 644 -18.56 21.06 -21.64
CA ASP A 644 -19.04 19.78 -21.10
C ASP A 644 -19.91 19.92 -19.83
N LEU A 645 -19.62 20.92 -19.00
CA LEU A 645 -20.25 21.14 -17.69
C LEU A 645 -21.78 21.28 -17.83
N THR A 646 -22.50 20.29 -17.32
CA THR A 646 -23.94 20.15 -17.54
C THR A 646 -24.71 20.28 -16.23
N LYS A 647 -25.71 21.18 -16.20
CA LYS A 647 -26.65 21.31 -15.09
C LYS A 647 -27.76 20.27 -15.21
N ILE A 648 -28.00 19.51 -14.15
CA ILE A 648 -29.03 18.47 -14.10
C ILE A 648 -30.29 19.00 -13.41
N GLU A 649 -31.44 18.83 -14.07
CA GLU A 649 -32.73 19.11 -13.46
C GLU A 649 -33.12 18.00 -12.47
N LEU A 650 -33.49 18.38 -11.25
CA LEU A 650 -33.98 17.44 -10.24
C LEU A 650 -35.37 16.94 -10.66
N LEU A 651 -35.52 15.62 -10.80
CA LEU A 651 -36.76 15.04 -11.31
C LEU A 651 -37.88 15.11 -10.25
N PRO A 652 -39.14 15.44 -10.61
CA PRO A 652 -40.25 15.50 -9.66
C PRO A 652 -40.45 14.25 -8.77
N PRO A 653 -40.25 13.00 -9.26
CA PRO A 653 -40.36 11.79 -8.44
C PRO A 653 -39.40 11.75 -7.23
N TRP A 654 -38.30 12.51 -7.25
CA TRP A 654 -37.31 12.50 -6.16
C TRP A 654 -37.82 13.13 -4.85
N THR A 655 -38.97 13.79 -4.89
CA THR A 655 -39.60 14.40 -3.71
C THR A 655 -40.30 13.40 -2.80
N ILE A 656 -40.61 12.19 -3.30
CA ILE A 656 -41.35 11.15 -2.57
C ILE A 656 -40.69 9.80 -2.86
N LEU A 657 -39.69 9.43 -2.06
CA LEU A 657 -38.93 8.20 -2.18
C LEU A 657 -38.91 7.45 -0.84
N GLU A 658 -38.91 6.12 -0.89
CA GLU A 658 -38.64 5.28 0.28
C GLU A 658 -37.16 5.33 0.63
N ILE A 659 -36.86 5.62 1.90
CA ILE A 659 -35.51 5.76 2.45
C ILE A 659 -35.17 4.49 3.25
N SER A 660 -33.93 4.03 3.18
CA SER A 660 -33.38 2.99 4.04
C SER A 660 -33.28 3.45 5.49
N ASP A 661 -33.36 2.52 6.44
CA ASP A 661 -33.07 2.75 7.86
C ASP A 661 -31.56 2.87 8.15
N ALA A 662 -30.70 2.64 7.14
CA ALA A 662 -29.25 2.71 7.28
C ALA A 662 -28.77 4.16 7.50
N VAL A 663 -28.01 4.39 8.57
CA VAL A 663 -27.38 5.69 8.87
C VAL A 663 -26.01 5.73 8.22
N LEU A 664 -25.86 6.52 7.15
CA LEU A 664 -24.57 6.72 6.49
C LEU A 664 -23.67 7.68 7.29
N PRO A 665 -22.35 7.42 7.40
CA PRO A 665 -21.39 8.36 7.99
C PRO A 665 -21.33 9.69 7.23
N LYS A 666 -21.05 10.78 7.93
CA LYS A 666 -20.98 12.15 7.36
C LYS A 666 -19.58 12.54 6.88
N VAL A 667 -18.57 11.88 7.44
CA VAL A 667 -17.13 12.06 7.16
C VAL A 667 -16.46 10.69 7.19
N PRO A 668 -15.35 10.48 6.47
CA PRO A 668 -14.55 9.26 6.56
C PRO A 668 -13.97 9.02 7.96
N ALA A 669 -13.59 7.77 8.26
CA ALA A 669 -12.83 7.45 9.46
C ALA A 669 -11.42 8.06 9.34
N ASP A 670 -10.98 8.83 10.33
CA ASP A 670 -9.77 9.66 10.23
C ASP A 670 -8.48 8.86 10.54
N ARG A 671 -8.33 7.72 9.87
CA ARG A 671 -7.29 6.72 10.07
C ARG A 671 -5.99 7.17 9.41
N ALA A 672 -4.93 7.32 10.20
CA ALA A 672 -3.60 7.52 9.64
C ALA A 672 -3.13 6.22 9.00
N ALA A 673 -2.48 6.30 7.84
CA ALA A 673 -1.60 5.22 7.41
C ALA A 673 -0.63 4.85 8.56
N THR A 674 -0.16 3.62 8.62
CA THR A 674 1.00 3.22 9.45
C THR A 674 2.21 3.05 8.56
N ASN A 675 3.37 3.53 9.02
CA ASN A 675 4.63 3.16 8.42
C ASN A 675 4.86 1.67 8.73
N GLU A 676 4.67 0.81 7.74
CA GLU A 676 5.63 -0.27 7.56
C GLU A 676 6.91 0.40 7.01
N ASP A 677 7.89 0.64 7.89
CA ASP A 677 9.22 1.22 7.63
C ASP A 677 9.46 1.83 6.23
N THR A 678 9.07 3.10 6.06
CA THR A 678 9.38 3.92 4.87
C THR A 678 10.80 4.52 4.91
N SER A 679 11.78 3.79 5.42
CA SER A 679 13.19 3.98 5.00
C SER A 679 13.46 3.24 3.67
N VAL A 680 12.47 3.24 2.79
CA VAL A 680 12.61 2.92 1.37
C VAL A 680 12.26 4.23 0.68
N VAL A 681 13.30 4.92 0.20
CA VAL A 681 13.17 5.84 -0.94
C VAL A 681 12.20 5.18 -1.91
N PRO A 682 11.14 5.84 -2.40
CA PRO A 682 10.21 5.21 -3.34
C PRO A 682 11.01 4.76 -4.56
N ASP A 683 11.40 3.50 -4.56
CA ASP A 683 11.89 2.80 -5.72
C ASP A 683 10.61 2.27 -6.33
N GLU A 684 10.30 2.72 -7.55
CA GLU A 684 9.09 2.43 -8.32
C GLU A 684 9.00 0.94 -8.75
N SER A 685 9.31 0.01 -7.85
CA SER A 685 9.32 -1.42 -8.09
C SER A 685 8.57 -2.19 -7.01
N GLU A 686 7.28 -1.87 -6.83
CA GLU A 686 6.35 -2.81 -6.22
C GLU A 686 6.40 -4.13 -7.00
N GLY A 687 7.04 -5.15 -6.39
CA GLY A 687 7.15 -6.50 -6.93
C GLY A 687 8.57 -7.01 -7.21
N ALA A 688 9.62 -6.18 -7.06
CA ALA A 688 10.97 -6.63 -7.35
C ALA A 688 11.64 -7.40 -6.19
N ALA A 689 12.28 -8.50 -6.54
CA ALA A 689 13.22 -9.23 -5.69
C ALA A 689 14.32 -8.29 -5.15
N THR A 690 14.84 -8.54 -3.95
CA THR A 690 15.91 -7.69 -3.36
C THR A 690 17.06 -8.56 -2.84
N VAL A 691 18.30 -8.28 -3.25
CA VAL A 691 19.48 -8.96 -2.70
C VAL A 691 19.82 -8.41 -1.31
N SER A 692 19.81 -9.30 -0.33
CA SER A 692 20.09 -9.01 1.08
C SER A 692 21.46 -9.59 1.47
N LYS A 693 22.12 -8.95 2.43
CA LYS A 693 23.36 -9.49 3.01
C LYS A 693 23.03 -10.67 3.92
N TRP A 694 23.79 -11.77 3.80
CA TRP A 694 23.60 -13.04 4.51
C TRP A 694 23.32 -12.92 6.03
N HIS A 695 23.83 -11.87 6.67
CA HIS A 695 23.63 -11.62 8.09
C HIS A 695 22.17 -11.30 8.48
N GLN A 696 21.36 -10.74 7.57
CA GLN A 696 19.93 -10.46 7.81
C GLN A 696 19.15 -11.78 7.87
N ALA A 697 19.32 -12.63 6.85
CA ALA A 697 18.75 -13.98 6.86
C ALA A 697 19.23 -14.82 8.06
N ALA A 698 20.48 -14.64 8.50
CA ALA A 698 20.98 -15.28 9.70
C ALA A 698 20.27 -14.78 10.97
N TRP A 699 19.93 -13.49 11.06
CA TRP A 699 19.14 -12.97 12.17
C TRP A 699 17.71 -13.48 12.17
N ASP A 700 17.06 -13.55 11.00
CA ASP A 700 15.72 -14.12 10.87
C ASP A 700 15.67 -15.58 11.34
N LEU A 701 16.72 -16.36 11.07
CA LEU A 701 16.85 -17.75 11.52
C LEU A 701 17.21 -17.88 13.02
N ILE A 702 18.08 -17.01 13.54
CA ILE A 702 18.54 -17.08 14.95
C ILE A 702 17.48 -16.54 15.91
N PHE A 703 16.70 -15.54 15.49
CA PHE A 703 15.70 -14.84 16.30
C PHE A 703 14.29 -15.03 15.76
N ASN A 704 13.93 -16.28 15.45
CA ASN A 704 12.62 -16.64 14.91
C ASN A 704 11.42 -16.10 15.72
N GLU A 705 11.54 -16.00 17.05
CA GLU A 705 10.54 -15.44 17.95
C GLU A 705 10.36 -13.92 17.78
N ALA A 706 11.41 -13.20 17.42
CA ALA A 706 11.39 -11.75 17.22
C ALA A 706 10.90 -11.35 15.82
N TYR A 707 11.17 -12.20 14.82
CA TYR A 707 10.83 -11.95 13.40
C TYR A 707 9.65 -12.79 12.89
N ALA A 708 9.02 -13.59 13.77
CA ALA A 708 7.96 -14.54 13.43
C ALA A 708 8.27 -15.44 12.21
N SER A 709 9.55 -15.71 11.96
CA SER A 709 10.01 -16.45 10.79
C SER A 709 9.63 -17.93 10.88
N LYS A 710 9.20 -18.52 9.77
CA LYS A 710 8.78 -19.92 9.67
C LYS A 710 9.53 -20.61 8.55
N THR A 711 9.93 -21.85 8.76
CA THR A 711 10.44 -22.71 7.69
C THR A 711 9.25 -23.33 6.97
N ALA A 712 9.04 -22.95 5.72
CA ALA A 712 8.01 -23.50 4.84
C ALA A 712 8.63 -24.14 3.60
N LEU A 713 7.99 -25.19 3.08
CA LEU A 713 8.37 -25.87 1.85
C LEU A 713 7.57 -25.25 0.70
N ARG A 714 8.23 -24.56 -0.24
CA ARG A 714 7.59 -23.87 -1.39
C ARG A 714 6.39 -22.99 -0.98
N PRO A 715 6.60 -21.95 -0.13
CA PRO A 715 5.52 -21.04 0.27
C PRO A 715 4.93 -20.24 -0.89
N ASP A 716 5.63 -20.20 -2.03
CA ASP A 716 5.19 -19.64 -3.31
C ASP A 716 4.01 -20.38 -3.97
N LEU A 717 3.64 -21.56 -3.46
CA LEU A 717 2.57 -22.38 -4.02
C LEU A 717 1.33 -22.42 -3.11
N HIS A 718 0.15 -22.38 -3.73
CA HIS A 718 -1.13 -22.51 -3.02
C HIS A 718 -1.52 -23.97 -2.67
N GLU A 719 -0.75 -24.95 -3.11
CA GLU A 719 -1.02 -26.39 -2.87
C GLU A 719 -0.16 -26.95 -1.73
N ASP A 720 -0.71 -27.90 -0.97
CA ASP A 720 0.02 -28.57 0.10
C ASP A 720 1.20 -29.38 -0.48
N THR A 721 2.41 -29.11 0.03
CA THR A 721 3.63 -29.81 -0.38
C THR A 721 4.18 -30.67 0.75
N PHE A 722 4.79 -31.79 0.37
CA PHE A 722 5.31 -32.81 1.27
C PHE A 722 6.74 -33.20 0.86
N VAL A 723 7.55 -33.61 1.82
CA VAL A 723 8.87 -34.20 1.55
C VAL A 723 8.78 -35.71 1.68
N VAL A 724 9.10 -36.44 0.61
CA VAL A 724 9.18 -37.91 0.60
C VAL A 724 10.60 -38.37 0.29
N LYS A 725 10.97 -39.60 0.68
CA LYS A 725 12.33 -40.13 0.47
C LYS A 725 12.33 -41.26 -0.54
N CYS A 726 13.21 -41.20 -1.53
CA CYS A 726 13.33 -42.26 -2.54
C CYS A 726 13.88 -43.55 -1.90
N THR A 727 13.08 -44.62 -1.90
CA THR A 727 13.45 -45.94 -1.35
C THR A 727 13.83 -46.93 -2.44
N GLU A 728 13.27 -46.78 -3.64
CA GLU A 728 13.63 -47.57 -4.81
C GLU A 728 13.69 -46.67 -6.05
N ASN A 729 14.71 -46.89 -6.89
CA ASN A 729 14.82 -46.34 -8.24
C ASN A 729 15.36 -47.45 -9.15
N ARG A 730 14.44 -48.20 -9.77
CA ARG A 730 14.77 -49.40 -10.54
C ARG A 730 14.33 -49.25 -11.99
N ARG A 731 15.27 -49.41 -12.92
CA ARG A 731 14.96 -49.47 -14.34
C ARG A 731 14.25 -50.79 -14.68
N LEU A 732 13.06 -50.71 -15.27
CA LEU A 732 12.26 -51.85 -15.71
C LEU A 732 12.62 -52.34 -17.12
N THR A 733 13.17 -51.46 -17.97
CA THR A 733 13.62 -51.84 -19.33
C THR A 733 15.08 -52.32 -19.33
N PRO A 734 15.47 -53.23 -20.24
CA PRO A 734 16.87 -53.64 -20.36
C PRO A 734 17.80 -52.47 -20.69
N SER A 735 19.04 -52.50 -20.20
CA SER A 735 20.05 -51.46 -20.48
C SER A 735 20.40 -51.31 -21.96
N THR A 736 20.21 -52.37 -22.75
CA THR A 736 20.43 -52.39 -24.21
C THR A 736 19.26 -51.81 -25.01
N TYR A 737 18.18 -51.38 -24.35
CA TYR A 737 16.99 -50.84 -25.00
C TYR A 737 17.01 -49.30 -24.95
N ASP A 738 16.55 -48.68 -26.03
CA ASP A 738 16.61 -47.23 -26.27
C ASP A 738 15.71 -46.44 -25.31
N ARG A 739 14.58 -47.03 -24.87
CA ARG A 739 13.64 -46.35 -23.97
C ARG A 739 13.87 -46.73 -22.51
N ASN A 740 14.12 -45.73 -21.68
CA ASN A 740 14.39 -45.88 -20.26
C ASN A 740 13.08 -45.74 -19.47
N VAL A 741 12.58 -46.82 -18.87
CA VAL A 741 11.38 -46.78 -17.99
C VAL A 741 11.79 -47.21 -16.59
N PHE A 742 11.42 -46.41 -15.59
CA PHE A 742 11.79 -46.57 -14.19
C PHE A 742 10.55 -46.80 -13.33
N HIS A 743 10.71 -47.70 -12.39
CA HIS A 743 9.87 -47.82 -11.21
C HIS A 743 10.55 -47.05 -10.08
N LEU A 744 9.82 -46.13 -9.47
CA LEU A 744 10.29 -45.40 -8.30
C LEU A 744 9.35 -45.65 -7.13
N GLU A 745 9.92 -45.78 -5.93
CA GLU A 745 9.18 -45.83 -4.68
C GLU A 745 9.65 -44.71 -3.76
N PHE A 746 8.70 -44.09 -3.06
CA PHE A 746 8.97 -43.06 -2.08
C PHE A 746 8.28 -43.38 -0.75
N ASP A 747 9.05 -43.32 0.33
CA ASP A 747 8.55 -43.46 1.69
C ASP A 747 7.71 -42.24 2.10
N THR A 748 6.51 -42.51 2.62
CA THR A 748 5.54 -41.51 3.07
C THR A 748 5.28 -41.56 4.58
N GLY A 749 5.93 -42.46 5.33
CA GLY A 749 5.63 -42.69 6.74
C GLY A 749 5.77 -41.46 7.63
N ASP A 750 6.88 -40.75 7.50
CA ASP A 750 7.17 -39.53 8.27
C ASP A 750 6.62 -38.24 7.61
N SER A 751 6.14 -38.33 6.37
CA SER A 751 5.74 -37.14 5.59
C SER A 751 4.28 -36.74 5.80
N GLY A 752 3.44 -37.65 6.29
CA GLY A 752 1.99 -37.43 6.42
C GLY A 752 1.23 -37.44 5.10
N LEU A 753 1.89 -37.76 3.97
CA LEU A 753 1.27 -37.79 2.64
C LEU A 753 0.15 -38.84 2.56
N LYS A 754 -1.07 -38.38 2.30
CA LYS A 754 -2.25 -39.20 2.04
C LYS A 754 -2.69 -38.98 0.60
N TYR A 755 -3.01 -40.05 -0.11
CA TYR A 755 -3.48 -39.97 -1.50
C TYR A 755 -4.61 -40.95 -1.76
N ASN A 756 -5.51 -40.58 -2.66
CA ASN A 756 -6.60 -41.45 -3.08
C ASN A 756 -6.22 -42.21 -4.35
N LEU A 757 -6.97 -43.26 -4.60
CA LEU A 757 -6.81 -44.05 -5.81
C LEU A 757 -7.05 -43.18 -7.05
N GLY A 758 -6.09 -43.20 -7.98
CA GLY A 758 -6.13 -42.45 -9.23
C GLY A 758 -5.47 -41.07 -9.17
N ASP A 759 -5.17 -40.55 -7.98
CA ASP A 759 -4.48 -39.27 -7.84
C ASP A 759 -3.11 -39.29 -8.55
N ALA A 760 -2.65 -38.10 -8.93
CA ALA A 760 -1.32 -37.91 -9.50
C ALA A 760 -0.39 -37.26 -8.48
N LEU A 761 0.86 -37.74 -8.43
CA LEU A 761 1.92 -37.14 -7.63
C LEU A 761 2.58 -36.03 -8.45
N GLY A 762 2.44 -34.79 -8.01
CA GLY A 762 3.15 -33.64 -8.54
C GLY A 762 4.59 -33.66 -8.04
N VAL A 763 5.56 -33.96 -8.90
CA VAL A 763 6.99 -33.94 -8.55
C VAL A 763 7.57 -32.56 -8.88
N HIS A 764 8.12 -31.88 -7.88
CA HIS A 764 8.86 -30.63 -8.06
C HIS A 764 10.30 -30.96 -8.44
N GLY A 765 10.53 -31.16 -9.74
CA GLY A 765 11.86 -31.46 -10.27
C GLY A 765 12.83 -30.30 -10.04
N LEU A 766 14.08 -30.63 -9.71
CA LEU A 766 15.14 -29.64 -9.54
C LEU A 766 15.97 -29.54 -10.82
N ASN A 767 16.51 -28.35 -11.08
CA ASN A 767 17.53 -28.18 -12.12
C ASN A 767 18.81 -28.92 -11.73
N ASP A 768 19.58 -29.35 -12.73
CA ASP A 768 20.86 -30.04 -12.52
C ASP A 768 21.86 -29.09 -11.85
N GLU A 769 22.27 -29.40 -10.62
CA GLU A 769 23.14 -28.54 -9.80
C GLU A 769 24.43 -28.15 -10.55
N ALA A 770 25.04 -29.09 -11.28
CA ALA A 770 26.26 -28.83 -12.05
C ALA A 770 26.02 -27.96 -13.30
N GLN A 771 24.80 -27.90 -13.83
CA GLN A 771 24.44 -26.91 -14.85
C GLN A 771 24.22 -25.53 -14.24
N VAL A 772 23.54 -25.46 -13.09
CA VAL A 772 23.32 -24.20 -12.38
C VAL A 772 24.64 -23.55 -11.97
N GLU A 773 25.57 -24.31 -11.36
CA GLU A 773 26.90 -23.77 -10.98
C GLU A 773 27.65 -23.18 -12.18
N ARG A 774 27.64 -23.88 -13.33
CA ARG A 774 28.28 -23.40 -14.56
C ARG A 774 27.60 -22.15 -15.12
N PHE A 775 26.28 -22.05 -15.00
CA PHE A 775 25.53 -20.86 -15.39
C PHE A 775 25.89 -19.68 -14.49
N LEU A 776 25.83 -19.84 -13.16
CA LEU A 776 26.14 -18.78 -12.19
C LEU A 776 27.57 -18.26 -12.36
N GLN A 777 28.53 -19.18 -12.52
CA GLN A 777 29.93 -18.82 -12.77
C GLN A 777 30.11 -18.03 -14.07
N TRP A 778 29.39 -18.40 -15.14
CA TRP A 778 29.43 -17.68 -16.41
C TRP A 778 28.74 -16.32 -16.34
N TYR A 779 27.58 -16.23 -15.66
CA TYR A 779 26.81 -14.99 -15.53
C TYR A 779 27.50 -13.97 -14.61
N GLY A 780 28.30 -14.46 -13.66
CA GLY A 780 29.01 -13.66 -12.66
C GLY A 780 28.22 -13.47 -11.37
N LEU A 781 27.43 -14.48 -10.97
CA LEU A 781 26.66 -14.49 -9.72
C LEU A 781 27.30 -15.43 -8.70
N ASP A 782 27.31 -15.03 -7.42
CA ASP A 782 27.69 -15.92 -6.33
C ASP A 782 26.46 -16.71 -5.85
N GLY A 783 26.55 -18.04 -5.88
CA GLY A 783 25.48 -18.91 -5.41
C GLY A 783 25.20 -18.81 -3.91
N GLY A 784 26.16 -18.30 -3.12
CA GLY A 784 26.02 -18.07 -1.68
C GLY A 784 25.30 -16.79 -1.30
N ASP A 785 25.11 -15.86 -2.24
CA ASP A 785 24.36 -14.63 -1.99
C ASP A 785 22.89 -14.94 -1.68
N VAL A 786 22.25 -14.06 -0.91
CA VAL A 786 20.88 -14.24 -0.43
C VAL A 786 19.96 -13.23 -1.10
N ILE A 787 18.79 -13.71 -1.52
CA ILE A 787 17.76 -12.91 -2.16
C ILE A 787 16.42 -13.09 -1.43
N ALA A 788 15.72 -11.99 -1.22
CA ALA A 788 14.36 -11.96 -0.71
C ALA A 788 13.38 -11.78 -1.87
N LEU A 789 12.43 -12.70 -1.97
CA LEU A 789 11.40 -12.77 -3.01
C LEU A 789 10.02 -12.67 -2.39
N PRO A 790 9.00 -12.16 -3.10
CA PRO A 790 7.63 -12.27 -2.64
C PRO A 790 7.20 -13.75 -2.58
N ALA A 791 6.72 -14.19 -1.41
CA ALA A 791 6.20 -15.53 -1.18
C ALA A 791 4.74 -15.67 -1.59
N ASN A 792 3.93 -14.62 -1.51
CA ASN A 792 2.53 -14.64 -1.93
C ASN A 792 2.01 -13.24 -2.28
N GLU A 793 0.79 -13.19 -2.85
CA GLU A 793 0.07 -11.95 -3.15
C GLU A 793 -0.32 -11.16 -1.87
N ALA A 794 -0.16 -11.75 -0.69
CA ALA A 794 -0.42 -11.12 0.61
C ALA A 794 0.80 -10.35 1.18
N GLY A 795 1.91 -10.27 0.43
CA GLY A 795 3.08 -9.46 0.78
C GLY A 795 4.12 -10.14 1.68
N GLU A 796 3.95 -11.42 2.02
CA GLU A 796 4.97 -12.18 2.76
C GLU A 796 6.22 -12.35 1.89
N ARG A 797 7.42 -12.31 2.48
CA ARG A 797 8.69 -12.47 1.76
C ARG A 797 9.38 -13.79 2.11
N GLU A 798 9.81 -14.54 1.10
CA GLU A 798 10.69 -15.70 1.25
C GLU A 798 12.15 -15.31 1.03
N THR A 799 13.06 -15.87 1.84
CA THR A 799 14.49 -15.60 1.74
C THR A 799 15.26 -16.86 1.40
N ARG A 800 16.06 -16.84 0.33
CA ARG A 800 16.76 -18.02 -0.22
C ARG A 800 18.12 -17.65 -0.78
N THR A 801 19.00 -18.63 -0.99
CA THR A 801 20.26 -18.36 -1.70
C THR A 801 20.04 -18.26 -3.22
N VAL A 802 20.90 -17.53 -3.93
CA VAL A 802 20.89 -17.46 -5.40
C VAL A 802 21.02 -18.87 -5.99
N PHE A 803 21.85 -19.75 -5.40
CA PHE A 803 21.93 -21.14 -5.82
C PHE A 803 20.58 -21.88 -5.68
N GLN A 804 19.86 -21.68 -4.57
CA GLN A 804 18.55 -22.28 -4.36
C GLN A 804 17.50 -21.71 -5.32
N LEU A 805 17.53 -20.41 -5.63
CA LEU A 805 16.65 -19.76 -6.60
C LEU A 805 16.74 -20.42 -7.97
N PHE A 806 17.95 -20.57 -8.52
CA PHE A 806 18.15 -21.18 -9.84
C PHE A 806 18.01 -22.71 -9.84
N THR A 807 18.18 -23.37 -8.68
CA THR A 807 18.05 -24.84 -8.60
C THR A 807 16.59 -25.27 -8.41
N GLN A 808 15.82 -24.54 -7.61
CA GLN A 808 14.52 -25.00 -7.10
C GLN A 808 13.32 -24.15 -7.56
N THR A 809 13.55 -22.91 -7.97
CA THR A 809 12.47 -21.96 -8.29
C THR A 809 12.43 -21.61 -9.76
N LEU A 810 13.52 -21.15 -10.40
CA LEU A 810 13.49 -20.66 -11.78
C LEU A 810 13.68 -21.77 -12.82
N ASP A 811 12.87 -21.78 -13.88
CA ASP A 811 12.96 -22.74 -14.98
C ASP A 811 14.01 -22.31 -16.03
N ILE A 812 15.24 -22.05 -15.57
CA ILE A 812 16.34 -21.50 -16.41
C ILE A 812 16.70 -22.40 -17.62
N PHE A 813 16.51 -23.71 -17.51
CA PHE A 813 16.71 -24.67 -18.60
C PHE A 813 15.40 -25.08 -19.29
N GLY A 814 14.32 -24.37 -18.99
CA GLY A 814 13.03 -24.50 -19.64
C GLY A 814 12.93 -23.64 -20.89
N ARG A 815 11.74 -23.64 -21.50
CA ARG A 815 11.49 -22.96 -22.77
C ARG A 815 10.99 -21.52 -22.53
N PRO A 816 11.66 -20.49 -23.10
CA PRO A 816 11.25 -19.10 -22.96
C PRO A 816 9.94 -18.81 -23.69
N SER A 817 9.11 -17.98 -23.05
CA SER A 817 7.86 -17.47 -23.63
C SER A 817 8.13 -16.24 -24.49
N LYS A 818 7.19 -15.85 -25.36
CA LYS A 818 7.31 -14.58 -26.12
C LYS A 818 7.53 -13.36 -25.20
N LYS A 819 6.85 -13.34 -24.05
CA LYS A 819 7.00 -12.29 -23.04
C LYS A 819 8.45 -12.17 -22.53
N PHE A 820 9.16 -13.29 -22.40
CA PHE A 820 10.57 -13.24 -21.99
C PHE A 820 11.48 -12.58 -23.05
N TYR A 821 11.24 -12.81 -24.35
CA TYR A 821 12.01 -12.14 -25.41
C TYR A 821 11.79 -10.63 -25.40
N GLU A 822 10.55 -10.20 -25.16
CA GLU A 822 10.17 -8.80 -25.04
C GLU A 822 10.86 -8.15 -23.83
N SER A 823 10.72 -8.73 -22.64
CA SER A 823 11.38 -8.24 -21.43
C SER A 823 12.90 -8.26 -21.54
N LEU A 824 13.50 -9.28 -22.17
CA LEU A 824 14.96 -9.34 -22.36
C LEU A 824 15.46 -8.22 -23.29
N ALA A 825 14.66 -7.78 -24.26
CA ALA A 825 15.02 -6.71 -25.19
C ALA A 825 15.20 -5.35 -24.50
N GLU A 826 14.48 -5.11 -23.39
CA GLU A 826 14.60 -3.88 -22.59
C GLU A 826 15.99 -3.75 -21.95
N PHE A 827 16.63 -4.89 -21.64
CA PHE A 827 17.96 -4.93 -21.01
C PHE A 827 19.12 -4.96 -22.00
N ALA A 828 18.85 -5.02 -23.32
CA ALA A 828 19.87 -5.10 -24.35
C ALA A 828 20.55 -3.75 -24.59
N SER A 829 21.83 -3.63 -24.24
CA SER A 829 22.59 -2.40 -24.49
C SER A 829 23.01 -2.21 -25.96
N ASP A 830 23.07 -3.29 -26.76
CA ASP A 830 23.32 -3.21 -28.20
C ASP A 830 21.99 -3.05 -28.96
N PRO A 831 21.78 -1.92 -29.68
CA PRO A 831 20.58 -1.71 -30.48
C PRO A 831 20.26 -2.83 -31.48
N LYS A 832 21.29 -3.51 -32.02
CA LYS A 832 21.08 -4.61 -32.97
C LYS A 832 20.52 -5.86 -32.31
N GLU A 833 21.01 -6.19 -31.11
CA GLU A 833 20.48 -7.30 -30.33
C GLU A 833 19.04 -7.00 -29.87
N ARG A 834 18.75 -5.75 -29.47
CA ARG A 834 17.39 -5.28 -29.15
C ARG A 834 16.43 -5.43 -30.33
N GLU A 835 16.80 -4.93 -31.51
CA GLU A 835 15.99 -5.07 -32.73
C GLU A 835 15.77 -6.53 -33.10
N GLN A 836 16.79 -7.38 -32.97
CA GLN A 836 16.69 -8.81 -33.25
C GLN A 836 15.74 -9.53 -32.27
N LEU A 837 15.79 -9.23 -30.98
CA LEU A 837 14.88 -9.78 -29.97
C LEU A 837 13.42 -9.42 -30.26
N LEU A 838 13.16 -8.15 -30.62
CA LEU A 838 11.82 -7.68 -30.99
C LEU A 838 11.35 -8.25 -32.34
N PHE A 839 12.26 -8.39 -33.31
CA PHE A 839 11.97 -9.04 -34.59
C PHE A 839 11.52 -10.49 -34.41
N LEU A 840 12.18 -11.27 -33.53
CA LEU A 840 11.83 -12.67 -33.28
C LEU A 840 10.39 -12.85 -32.79
N ILE A 841 9.79 -11.86 -32.13
CA ILE A 841 8.41 -11.94 -31.64
C ILE A 841 7.38 -11.29 -32.58
N SER A 842 7.82 -10.57 -33.61
CA SER A 842 6.96 -9.89 -34.59
C SER A 842 6.24 -10.84 -35.55
N SER A 843 5.33 -10.30 -36.38
CA SER A 843 4.67 -11.06 -37.46
C SER A 843 5.67 -11.63 -38.46
N GLU A 844 6.72 -10.88 -38.76
CA GLU A 844 7.76 -11.20 -39.74
C GLU A 844 8.73 -12.26 -39.20
N GLY A 845 9.02 -12.28 -37.89
CA GLY A 845 9.90 -13.27 -37.24
C GLY A 845 9.24 -14.60 -36.86
N LYS A 846 7.95 -14.79 -37.16
CA LYS A 846 7.16 -15.97 -36.73
C LYS A 846 7.78 -17.31 -37.13
N GLU A 847 8.37 -17.42 -38.31
CA GLU A 847 9.01 -18.66 -38.77
C GLU A 847 10.30 -18.96 -37.99
N GLU A 848 11.12 -17.94 -37.69
CA GLU A 848 12.35 -18.10 -36.93
C GLU A 848 12.06 -18.42 -35.45
N TYR A 849 11.05 -17.78 -34.86
CA TYR A 849 10.57 -18.16 -33.53
C TYR A 849 10.09 -19.62 -33.49
N LYS A 850 9.32 -20.06 -34.49
CA LYS A 850 8.87 -21.46 -34.59
C LYS A 850 10.06 -22.41 -34.69
N LYS A 851 11.08 -22.08 -35.47
CA LYS A 851 12.29 -22.88 -35.57
C LYS A 851 13.01 -23.00 -34.22
N ARG A 852 13.16 -21.91 -33.47
CA ARG A 852 13.77 -21.92 -32.11
C ARG A 852 12.97 -22.76 -31.12
N VAL A 853 11.65 -22.72 -31.25
CA VAL A 853 10.73 -23.59 -30.50
C VAL A 853 10.98 -25.07 -30.83
N ASP A 854 11.12 -25.40 -32.11
CA ASP A 854 11.38 -26.76 -32.58
C ASP A 854 12.80 -27.25 -32.17
N GLU A 855 13.78 -26.32 -32.09
CA GLU A 855 15.13 -26.57 -31.57
C GLU A 855 15.18 -26.59 -30.02
N THR A 856 14.07 -26.32 -29.33
CA THR A 856 13.95 -26.32 -27.86
C THR A 856 14.98 -25.41 -27.16
N VAL A 857 15.20 -24.22 -27.71
CA VAL A 857 16.05 -23.16 -27.12
C VAL A 857 15.57 -22.85 -25.69
N THR A 858 16.52 -22.73 -24.76
CA THR A 858 16.25 -22.46 -23.34
C THR A 858 16.45 -20.99 -22.95
N TYR A 859 16.04 -20.59 -21.74
CA TYR A 859 16.34 -19.26 -21.21
C TYR A 859 17.86 -19.01 -21.13
N GLU A 860 18.64 -20.01 -20.66
CA GLU A 860 20.10 -19.95 -20.68
C GLU A 860 20.65 -19.71 -22.09
N ASP A 861 20.17 -20.47 -23.08
CA ASP A 861 20.66 -20.36 -24.46
C ASP A 861 20.47 -18.92 -25.01
N LEU A 862 19.33 -18.30 -24.72
CA LEU A 862 19.07 -16.90 -25.10
C LEU A 862 19.98 -15.91 -24.40
N LEU A 863 20.19 -16.05 -23.10
CA LEU A 863 21.10 -15.17 -22.36
C LEU A 863 22.54 -15.30 -22.87
N ARG A 864 22.96 -16.49 -23.32
CA ARG A 864 24.26 -16.73 -23.94
C ARG A 864 24.37 -16.18 -25.35
N GLU A 865 23.26 -16.10 -26.09
CA GLU A 865 23.20 -15.55 -27.44
C GLU A 865 23.20 -14.01 -27.42
N PHE A 866 22.36 -13.40 -26.57
CA PHE A 866 22.18 -11.95 -26.47
C PHE A 866 22.97 -11.39 -25.30
N THR A 867 24.29 -11.38 -25.43
CA THR A 867 25.20 -11.04 -24.33
C THR A 867 25.14 -9.58 -23.89
N SER A 868 24.59 -8.68 -24.72
CA SER A 868 24.36 -7.29 -24.34
C SER A 868 23.15 -7.12 -23.42
N ALA A 869 22.25 -8.11 -23.37
CA ALA A 869 21.10 -8.15 -22.49
C ALA A 869 21.44 -8.86 -21.18
N LYS A 870 21.87 -8.10 -20.17
CA LYS A 870 22.34 -8.64 -18.89
C LYS A 870 21.52 -8.14 -17.68
N PRO A 871 20.29 -8.64 -17.47
CA PRO A 871 19.50 -8.34 -16.28
C PRO A 871 20.20 -8.69 -14.96
N SER A 872 19.84 -8.01 -13.87
CA SER A 872 20.27 -8.36 -12.52
C SER A 872 19.59 -9.65 -12.02
N VAL A 873 20.08 -10.26 -10.93
CA VAL A 873 19.48 -11.49 -10.38
C VAL A 873 18.03 -11.26 -9.92
N GLU A 874 17.74 -10.07 -9.43
CA GLU A 874 16.39 -9.62 -9.05
C GLU A 874 15.46 -9.57 -10.26
N GLN A 875 15.95 -9.00 -11.36
CA GLN A 875 15.21 -8.91 -12.62
C GLN A 875 14.99 -10.31 -13.22
N LEU A 876 16.01 -11.17 -13.19
CA LEU A 876 15.91 -12.57 -13.64
C LEU A 876 14.85 -13.34 -12.85
N ALA A 877 14.73 -13.10 -11.54
CA ALA A 877 13.71 -13.73 -10.70
C ALA A 877 12.28 -13.36 -11.14
N THR A 878 12.09 -12.17 -11.71
CA THR A 878 10.78 -11.69 -12.18
C THR A 878 10.46 -12.13 -13.62
N ILE A 879 11.46 -12.16 -14.50
CA ILE A 879 11.22 -12.42 -15.94
C ILE A 879 11.32 -13.91 -16.32
N ILE A 880 12.02 -14.74 -15.56
CA ILE A 880 12.10 -16.19 -15.80
C ILE A 880 10.93 -16.89 -15.11
N ALA A 881 10.23 -17.77 -15.83
CA ALA A 881 9.10 -18.50 -15.26
C ALA A 881 9.55 -19.50 -14.18
N PRO A 882 8.75 -19.73 -13.12
CA PRO A 882 9.08 -20.72 -12.11
C PRO A 882 8.89 -22.16 -12.60
N VAL A 883 9.65 -23.09 -12.02
CA VAL A 883 9.55 -24.53 -12.27
C VAL A 883 8.19 -25.04 -11.78
N LYS A 884 7.40 -25.56 -12.72
CA LYS A 884 6.08 -26.15 -12.45
C LYS A 884 6.21 -27.62 -12.04
N PRO A 885 5.39 -28.12 -11.09
CA PRO A 885 5.36 -29.53 -10.75
C PRO A 885 4.95 -30.39 -11.94
N ARG A 886 5.61 -31.54 -12.11
CA ARG A 886 5.25 -32.53 -13.12
C ARG A 886 4.39 -33.62 -12.48
N HIS A 887 3.16 -33.73 -12.93
CA HIS A 887 2.22 -34.74 -12.46
C HIS A 887 2.50 -36.10 -13.10
N TYR A 888 2.63 -37.12 -12.25
CA TYR A 888 2.74 -38.52 -12.63
C TYR A 888 1.62 -39.31 -11.96
N SER A 889 0.85 -40.09 -12.72
CA SER A 889 -0.19 -40.96 -12.17
C SER A 889 0.43 -41.95 -11.18
N ILE A 890 -0.16 -42.09 -9.99
CA ILE A 890 0.36 -42.96 -8.94
C ILE A 890 0.16 -44.44 -9.32
N ALA A 891 1.21 -45.23 -9.14
CA ALA A 891 1.29 -46.64 -9.53
C ALA A 891 1.07 -47.64 -8.38
N SER A 892 0.62 -47.18 -7.21
CA SER A 892 0.34 -48.00 -6.03
C SER A 892 -0.98 -47.63 -5.35
N SER A 893 -1.63 -48.61 -4.71
CA SER A 893 -2.72 -48.35 -3.76
C SER A 893 -2.14 -48.06 -2.37
N GLN A 894 -2.58 -46.98 -1.72
CA GLN A 894 -2.18 -46.69 -0.34
C GLN A 894 -2.72 -47.73 0.66
N LYS A 895 -3.80 -48.47 0.31
CA LYS A 895 -4.28 -49.57 1.17
C LYS A 895 -3.34 -50.78 1.14
N MET A 896 -2.70 -51.04 -0.01
CA MET A 896 -1.70 -52.10 -0.12
C MET A 896 -0.34 -51.65 0.43
N HIS A 897 0.03 -50.39 0.20
CA HIS A 897 1.29 -49.79 0.63
C HIS A 897 1.02 -48.54 1.50
N PRO A 898 0.74 -48.70 2.81
CA PRO A 898 0.34 -47.58 3.68
C PRO A 898 1.34 -46.42 3.76
N ASN A 899 2.63 -46.76 3.71
CA ASN A 899 3.75 -45.83 3.91
C ASN A 899 4.61 -45.69 2.64
N SER A 900 4.11 -46.04 1.46
CA SER A 900 4.88 -45.91 0.21
C SER A 900 4.02 -45.48 -0.97
N VAL A 901 4.52 -44.54 -1.76
CA VAL A 901 3.91 -44.13 -3.04
C VAL A 901 4.83 -44.51 -4.19
N HIS A 902 4.27 -45.17 -5.21
CA HIS A 902 5.05 -45.71 -6.32
C HIS A 902 4.76 -44.92 -7.60
N LEU A 903 5.78 -44.67 -8.42
CA LEU A 903 5.66 -44.07 -9.74
C LEU A 903 6.18 -44.99 -10.84
N LEU A 904 5.65 -44.79 -12.04
CA LEU A 904 6.14 -45.41 -13.27
C LEU A 904 6.46 -44.32 -14.28
N VAL A 905 7.75 -44.08 -14.49
CA VAL A 905 8.26 -42.91 -15.21
C VAL A 905 9.06 -43.33 -16.43
N VAL A 906 8.81 -42.70 -17.57
CA VAL A 906 9.69 -42.81 -18.75
C VAL A 906 10.66 -41.63 -18.75
N ALA A 907 11.96 -41.89 -18.82
CA ALA A 907 12.92 -40.83 -19.06
C ALA A 907 12.89 -40.44 -20.53
N VAL A 908 12.88 -39.13 -20.77
CA VAL A 908 12.75 -38.55 -22.10
C VAL A 908 14.04 -37.82 -22.44
N ASP A 909 14.71 -38.28 -23.48
CA ASP A 909 15.82 -37.61 -24.15
C ASP A 909 15.53 -37.58 -25.65
N TRP A 910 15.90 -36.49 -26.31
CA TRP A 910 15.71 -36.31 -27.75
C TRP A 910 16.89 -35.55 -28.35
N GLN A 911 17.05 -35.70 -29.67
CA GLN A 911 17.96 -34.86 -30.45
C GLN A 911 17.16 -33.74 -31.12
N THR A 912 17.66 -32.52 -31.03
CA THR A 912 17.14 -31.36 -31.75
C THR A 912 17.45 -31.48 -33.25
N ALA A 913 16.87 -30.60 -34.07
CA ALA A 913 17.15 -30.62 -35.51
C ALA A 913 18.60 -30.19 -35.84
N SER A 914 19.23 -29.40 -34.96
CA SER A 914 20.67 -29.09 -34.97
C SER A 914 21.58 -30.27 -34.57
N GLY A 915 21.02 -31.33 -33.99
CA GLY A 915 21.76 -32.50 -33.50
C GLY A 915 22.18 -32.45 -32.03
N ASP A 916 21.77 -31.42 -31.29
CA ASP A 916 22.04 -31.30 -29.86
C ASP A 916 21.16 -32.25 -29.05
N THR A 917 21.70 -32.84 -27.99
CA THR A 917 20.93 -33.75 -27.12
C THR A 917 20.27 -32.97 -26.00
N ARG A 918 18.96 -33.07 -25.89
CA ARG A 918 18.13 -32.43 -24.87
C ARG A 918 17.42 -33.47 -24.02
N PHE A 919 17.05 -33.07 -22.80
CA PHE A 919 16.53 -33.96 -21.77
C PHE A 919 15.28 -33.36 -21.12
N GLY A 920 14.34 -34.21 -20.74
CA GLY A 920 13.23 -33.80 -19.88
C GLY A 920 13.74 -33.55 -18.47
N GLN A 921 13.73 -32.30 -18.00
CA GLN A 921 14.35 -31.88 -16.74
C GLN A 921 13.87 -32.72 -15.54
N CYS A 922 12.56 -32.77 -15.30
CA CYS A 922 12.02 -33.53 -14.17
C CYS A 922 12.27 -35.04 -14.30
N THR A 923 12.20 -35.61 -15.52
CA THR A 923 12.49 -37.04 -15.72
C THR A 923 13.97 -37.38 -15.54
N ARG A 924 14.87 -36.46 -15.88
CA ARG A 924 16.32 -36.59 -15.67
C ARG A 924 16.67 -36.48 -14.19
N TYR A 925 16.04 -35.54 -13.49
CA TYR A 925 16.12 -35.44 -12.03
C TYR A 925 15.70 -36.77 -11.38
N LEU A 926 14.52 -37.29 -11.72
CA LEU A 926 14.00 -38.55 -11.19
C LEU A 926 14.90 -39.76 -11.53
N SER A 927 15.39 -39.88 -12.78
CA SER A 927 16.25 -40.99 -13.17
C SER A 927 17.59 -41.00 -12.44
N ASN A 928 18.08 -39.83 -12.00
CA ASN A 928 19.35 -39.67 -11.31
C ASN A 928 19.23 -39.67 -9.79
N LEU A 929 18.02 -39.83 -9.24
CA LEU A 929 17.81 -39.89 -7.79
C LEU A 929 18.58 -41.06 -7.16
N LYS A 930 19.30 -40.74 -6.09
CA LYS A 930 19.95 -41.74 -5.23
C LYS A 930 18.97 -42.20 -4.15
N LEU A 931 19.15 -43.43 -3.69
CA LEU A 931 18.38 -43.93 -2.57
C LEU A 931 18.61 -43.07 -1.32
N GLY A 932 17.54 -42.72 -0.63
CA GLY A 932 17.52 -41.81 0.52
C GLY A 932 17.40 -40.32 0.18
N SER A 933 17.48 -39.93 -1.10
CA SER A 933 17.27 -38.54 -1.52
C SER A 933 15.86 -38.07 -1.18
N SER A 934 15.77 -36.84 -0.64
CA SER A 934 14.49 -36.17 -0.35
C SER A 934 13.94 -35.51 -1.61
N VAL A 935 12.64 -35.64 -1.84
CA VAL A 935 11.93 -35.12 -2.99
C VAL A 935 10.70 -34.36 -2.52
N THR A 936 10.52 -33.13 -3.01
CA THR A 936 9.32 -32.34 -2.77
C THR A 936 8.21 -32.77 -3.72
N VAL A 937 7.05 -33.10 -3.16
CA VAL A 937 5.89 -33.58 -3.90
C VAL A 937 4.60 -32.90 -3.47
N SER A 938 3.64 -32.79 -4.38
CA SER A 938 2.26 -32.36 -4.14
C SER A 938 1.26 -33.42 -4.65
N ILE A 939 -0.01 -33.32 -4.22
CA ILE A 939 -1.07 -34.23 -4.69
C ILE A 939 -2.05 -33.46 -5.57
N LYS A 940 -2.27 -33.99 -6.78
CA LYS A 940 -3.32 -33.51 -7.66
C LYS A 940 -4.44 -34.55 -7.75
N PRO A 941 -5.67 -34.22 -7.30
CA PRO A 941 -6.81 -35.10 -7.42
C PRO A 941 -7.12 -35.46 -8.88
N SER A 942 -7.48 -36.72 -9.14
CA SER A 942 -7.92 -37.19 -10.47
C SER A 942 -9.39 -37.66 -10.46
N VAL A 943 -9.99 -37.66 -11.65
CA VAL A 943 -11.29 -38.29 -11.93
C VAL A 943 -11.18 -39.82 -12.07
N MET A 944 -9.95 -40.38 -12.14
CA MET A 944 -9.72 -41.83 -12.20
C MET A 944 -10.04 -42.55 -10.89
N LYS A 945 -11.33 -42.73 -10.58
CA LYS A 945 -11.78 -43.48 -9.38
C LYS A 945 -12.43 -44.79 -9.78
N LEU A 946 -12.39 -45.79 -8.90
CA LEU A 946 -13.14 -47.04 -9.09
C LEU A 946 -14.66 -46.78 -9.10
N PRO A 947 -15.46 -47.69 -9.71
CA PRO A 947 -16.92 -47.61 -9.68
C PRO A 947 -17.48 -47.55 -8.26
N PRO A 948 -18.66 -46.93 -8.05
CA PRO A 948 -19.29 -46.85 -6.73
C PRO A 948 -19.58 -48.21 -6.09
N LEU A 949 -19.89 -49.23 -6.89
CA LEU A 949 -20.15 -50.59 -6.39
C LEU A 949 -18.94 -51.50 -6.64
N ASP A 950 -18.55 -52.23 -5.60
CA ASP A 950 -17.43 -53.14 -5.69
C ASP A 950 -17.67 -54.29 -6.69
N THR A 951 -18.91 -54.63 -6.99
CA THR A 951 -19.25 -55.71 -7.93
C THR A 951 -19.28 -55.27 -9.40
N GLN A 952 -19.20 -53.97 -9.70
CA GLN A 952 -19.24 -53.48 -11.08
C GLN A 952 -17.93 -53.80 -11.84
N PRO A 953 -18.01 -54.19 -13.12
CA PRO A 953 -16.83 -54.43 -13.93
C PRO A 953 -15.99 -53.17 -14.19
N VAL A 954 -14.68 -53.35 -14.28
CA VAL A 954 -13.70 -52.30 -14.57
C VAL A 954 -12.93 -52.67 -15.83
N ILE A 955 -13.01 -51.83 -16.86
CA ILE A 955 -12.29 -52.03 -18.13
C ILE A 955 -11.19 -50.97 -18.25
N MET A 956 -9.95 -51.41 -18.34
CA MET A 956 -8.76 -50.56 -18.30
C MET A 956 -7.97 -50.71 -19.59
N ALA A 957 -7.62 -49.60 -20.24
CA ALA A 957 -6.78 -49.57 -21.43
C ALA A 957 -5.53 -48.72 -21.15
N GLY A 958 -4.38 -49.38 -20.94
CA GLY A 958 -3.13 -48.74 -20.57
C GLY A 958 -2.05 -48.88 -21.65
N LEU A 959 -1.46 -47.76 -22.07
CA LEU A 959 -0.38 -47.74 -23.06
C LEU A 959 0.96 -47.35 -22.41
N GLY A 960 1.92 -48.28 -22.41
CA GLY A 960 3.23 -48.07 -21.80
C GLY A 960 3.13 -47.65 -20.33
N THR A 961 3.62 -46.45 -19.99
CA THR A 961 3.56 -45.90 -18.62
C THR A 961 2.14 -45.57 -18.17
N GLY A 962 1.15 -45.52 -19.08
CA GLY A 962 -0.27 -45.44 -18.74
C GLY A 962 -0.80 -46.66 -17.96
N MET A 963 0.03 -47.68 -17.73
CA MET A 963 -0.25 -48.77 -16.79
C MET A 963 -0.29 -48.31 -15.32
N ALA A 964 0.34 -47.18 -14.98
CA ALA A 964 0.48 -46.72 -13.61
C ALA A 964 -0.84 -46.72 -12.80
N PRO A 965 -1.90 -45.97 -13.18
CA PRO A 965 -3.13 -45.94 -12.40
C PRO A 965 -3.83 -47.31 -12.33
N PHE A 966 -3.69 -48.13 -13.38
CA PHE A 966 -4.31 -49.44 -13.43
C PHE A 966 -3.65 -50.46 -12.52
N ARG A 967 -2.32 -50.37 -12.33
CA ARG A 967 -1.65 -51.14 -11.29
C ARG A 967 -2.23 -50.81 -9.91
N ALA A 968 -2.44 -49.53 -9.60
CA ALA A 968 -3.06 -49.12 -8.34
C ALA A 968 -4.49 -49.66 -8.20
N PHE A 969 -5.31 -49.62 -9.26
CA PHE A 969 -6.67 -50.17 -9.26
C PHE A 969 -6.70 -51.67 -8.97
N ILE A 970 -5.79 -52.42 -9.60
CA ILE A 970 -5.67 -53.88 -9.40
C ILE A 970 -5.27 -54.17 -7.95
N GLN A 971 -4.29 -53.46 -7.41
CA GLN A 971 -3.86 -53.60 -6.02
C GLN A 971 -4.99 -53.31 -5.03
N GLU A 972 -5.78 -52.25 -5.26
CA GLU A 972 -6.94 -51.90 -4.44
C GLU A 972 -7.97 -53.05 -4.40
N ARG A 973 -8.31 -53.58 -5.59
CA ARG A 973 -9.25 -54.71 -5.71
C ARG A 973 -8.69 -56.01 -5.13
N ALA A 974 -7.38 -56.22 -5.21
CA ALA A 974 -6.71 -57.36 -4.58
C ALA A 974 -6.85 -57.30 -3.05
N VAL A 975 -6.64 -56.13 -2.43
CA VAL A 975 -6.82 -55.94 -0.98
C VAL A 975 -8.27 -56.19 -0.56
N LEU A 976 -9.25 -55.68 -1.32
CA LEU A 976 -10.66 -55.91 -1.05
C LEU A 976 -11.04 -57.40 -1.13
N LYS A 977 -10.63 -58.08 -2.21
CA LYS A 977 -10.83 -59.53 -2.39
C LYS A 977 -10.18 -60.33 -1.25
N ALA A 978 -8.96 -59.97 -0.84
CA ALA A 978 -8.27 -60.61 0.27
C ALA A 978 -8.97 -60.39 1.63
N SER A 979 -9.65 -59.25 1.80
CA SER A 979 -10.48 -58.97 2.99
C SER A 979 -11.86 -59.65 2.98
N GLY A 980 -12.16 -60.44 1.95
CA GLY A 980 -13.43 -61.18 1.81
C GLY A 980 -14.57 -60.40 1.15
N VAL A 981 -14.30 -59.21 0.62
CA VAL A 981 -15.28 -58.43 -0.16
C VAL A 981 -15.39 -59.02 -1.57
N GLN A 982 -16.61 -59.19 -2.05
CA GLN A 982 -16.85 -59.64 -3.42
C GLN A 982 -16.54 -58.50 -4.41
N VAL A 983 -15.61 -58.74 -5.33
CA VAL A 983 -15.20 -57.78 -6.36
C VAL A 983 -15.67 -58.21 -7.75
N GLY A 984 -16.03 -57.23 -8.58
CA GLY A 984 -16.42 -57.42 -9.98
C GLY A 984 -15.25 -57.77 -10.90
N PRO A 985 -15.51 -58.19 -12.15
CA PRO A 985 -14.48 -58.56 -13.10
C PRO A 985 -13.61 -57.36 -13.52
N MET A 986 -12.30 -57.57 -13.63
CA MET A 986 -11.34 -56.56 -14.12
C MET A 986 -10.74 -56.98 -15.46
N VAL A 987 -10.91 -56.14 -16.48
CA VAL A 987 -10.38 -56.35 -17.84
C VAL A 987 -9.26 -55.35 -18.10
N LEU A 988 -8.11 -55.83 -18.56
CA LEU A 988 -6.94 -55.01 -18.86
C LEU A 988 -6.48 -55.17 -20.31
N TYR A 989 -6.54 -54.10 -21.08
CA TYR A 989 -5.87 -53.99 -22.38
C TYR A 989 -4.54 -53.25 -22.20
N PHE A 990 -3.44 -53.94 -22.42
CA PHE A 990 -2.10 -53.36 -22.29
C PHE A 990 -1.39 -53.31 -23.63
N GLY A 991 -0.91 -52.13 -24.02
CA GLY A 991 -0.15 -51.93 -25.25
C GLY A 991 1.28 -51.45 -25.02
N SER A 992 2.26 -52.10 -25.66
CA SER A 992 3.64 -51.62 -25.72
C SER A 992 4.35 -51.99 -27.03
N ARG A 993 5.62 -51.61 -27.19
CA ARG A 993 6.38 -51.88 -28.42
C ARG A 993 6.74 -53.35 -28.55
N ASN A 994 7.33 -53.92 -27.50
CA ASN A 994 7.86 -55.28 -27.50
C ASN A 994 7.56 -55.96 -26.16
N ARG A 995 7.13 -57.22 -26.17
CA ARG A 995 6.86 -57.97 -24.94
C ARG A 995 8.11 -58.13 -24.09
N ARG A 996 9.24 -58.50 -24.71
CA ARG A 996 10.48 -58.78 -23.99
C ARG A 996 11.06 -57.54 -23.27
N ASN A 997 10.88 -56.36 -23.84
CA ASN A 997 11.56 -55.15 -23.38
C ASN A 997 10.64 -54.22 -22.59
N GLU A 998 9.33 -54.20 -22.86
CA GLU A 998 8.36 -53.24 -22.30
C GLU A 998 7.08 -53.90 -21.79
N TYR A 999 7.13 -55.16 -21.32
CA TYR A 999 6.01 -55.74 -20.58
C TYR A 999 6.09 -55.36 -19.11
N LEU A 1000 5.73 -54.11 -18.82
CA LEU A 1000 5.85 -53.49 -17.50
C LEU A 1000 5.00 -54.24 -16.48
N TYR A 1001 5.62 -54.71 -15.39
CA TYR A 1001 5.00 -55.54 -14.35
C TYR A 1001 4.37 -56.85 -14.85
N GLY A 1002 4.87 -57.42 -15.96
CA GLY A 1002 4.30 -58.63 -16.56
C GLY A 1002 4.10 -59.79 -15.60
N GLU A 1003 5.10 -60.08 -14.75
CA GLU A 1003 5.02 -61.15 -13.73
C GLU A 1003 3.89 -60.91 -12.71
N GLU A 1004 3.74 -59.67 -12.23
CA GLU A 1004 2.69 -59.28 -11.28
C GLU A 1004 1.30 -59.39 -11.93
N LEU A 1005 1.16 -58.95 -13.18
CA LEU A 1005 -0.11 -59.00 -13.92
C LEU A 1005 -0.52 -60.45 -14.25
N GLU A 1006 0.42 -61.30 -14.67
CA GLU A 1006 0.16 -62.71 -14.95
C GLU A 1006 -0.26 -63.46 -13.67
N ALA A 1007 0.31 -63.12 -12.50
CA ALA A 1007 -0.11 -63.66 -11.22
C ALA A 1007 -1.58 -63.29 -10.88
N TYR A 1008 -1.95 -62.01 -10.99
CA TYR A 1008 -3.34 -61.58 -10.75
C TYR A 1008 -4.35 -62.19 -11.73
N HIS A 1009 -3.92 -62.52 -12.95
CA HIS A 1009 -4.75 -63.24 -13.91
C HIS A 1009 -4.93 -64.71 -13.52
N ALA A 1010 -3.86 -65.39 -13.09
CA ALA A 1010 -3.92 -66.77 -12.62
C ALA A 1010 -4.81 -66.92 -11.36
N GLU A 1011 -4.84 -65.89 -10.48
CA GLU A 1011 -5.71 -65.81 -9.31
C GLU A 1011 -7.17 -65.41 -9.63
N GLY A 1012 -7.46 -65.13 -10.91
CA GLY A 1012 -8.79 -64.73 -11.38
C GLY A 1012 -9.25 -63.38 -10.84
N LEU A 1013 -8.33 -62.47 -10.48
CA LEU A 1013 -8.66 -61.06 -10.22
C LEU A 1013 -8.80 -60.30 -11.54
N LEU A 1014 -7.78 -60.41 -12.41
CA LEU A 1014 -7.88 -59.97 -13.80
C LEU A 1014 -8.59 -61.07 -14.59
N THR A 1015 -9.83 -60.84 -14.99
CA THR A 1015 -10.65 -61.85 -15.68
C THR A 1015 -10.32 -61.96 -17.16
N ASN A 1016 -9.83 -60.89 -17.78
CA ASN A 1016 -9.34 -60.88 -19.15
C ASN A 1016 -8.15 -59.92 -19.33
N MET A 1017 -7.19 -60.31 -20.16
CA MET A 1017 -5.99 -59.53 -20.48
C MET A 1017 -5.74 -59.47 -21.99
N GLY A 1018 -6.05 -58.33 -22.60
CA GLY A 1018 -5.76 -58.04 -24.01
C GLY A 1018 -4.37 -57.45 -24.19
N LEU A 1019 -3.35 -58.30 -24.35
CA LEU A 1019 -1.96 -57.86 -24.54
C LEU A 1019 -1.64 -57.57 -26.00
N ALA A 1020 -1.18 -56.35 -26.31
CA ALA A 1020 -0.82 -55.90 -27.65
C ALA A 1020 0.63 -55.41 -27.74
N PHE A 1021 1.44 -56.10 -28.56
CA PHE A 1021 2.84 -55.74 -28.81
C PHE A 1021 3.03 -55.39 -30.28
N SER A 1022 3.36 -54.14 -30.57
CA SER A 1022 3.30 -53.60 -31.94
C SER A 1022 4.52 -53.95 -32.82
N ARG A 1023 5.64 -54.36 -32.24
CA ARG A 1023 6.92 -54.61 -32.94
C ARG A 1023 7.41 -56.08 -32.89
N ASP A 1024 6.67 -56.98 -32.25
CA ASP A 1024 7.09 -58.39 -32.11
C ASP A 1024 6.78 -59.23 -33.38
N GLN A 1025 5.97 -58.72 -34.30
CA GLN A 1025 5.56 -59.38 -35.54
C GLN A 1025 5.45 -58.39 -36.71
N LYS A 1026 5.33 -58.89 -37.95
CA LYS A 1026 5.29 -58.06 -39.19
C LYS A 1026 4.07 -57.14 -39.27
N GLN A 1027 2.91 -57.59 -38.79
CA GLN A 1027 1.67 -56.81 -38.76
C GLN A 1027 1.50 -56.16 -37.39
N LYS A 1028 1.33 -54.84 -37.35
CA LYS A 1028 1.23 -54.12 -36.06
C LYS A 1028 -0.07 -54.48 -35.34
N VAL A 1029 0.05 -54.96 -34.11
CA VAL A 1029 -1.09 -55.25 -33.23
C VAL A 1029 -1.15 -54.18 -32.15
N TYR A 1030 -2.31 -53.54 -32.01
CA TYR A 1030 -2.58 -52.51 -31.02
C TYR A 1030 -3.79 -52.89 -30.14
N ILE A 1031 -4.02 -52.14 -29.06
CA ILE A 1031 -5.07 -52.46 -28.08
C ILE A 1031 -6.48 -52.48 -28.70
N GLN A 1032 -6.77 -51.61 -29.68
CA GLN A 1032 -8.06 -51.59 -30.37
C GLN A 1032 -8.36 -52.90 -31.12
N HIS A 1033 -7.33 -53.59 -31.63
CA HIS A 1033 -7.52 -54.88 -32.29
C HIS A 1033 -7.91 -55.96 -31.26
N LYS A 1034 -7.33 -55.92 -30.06
CA LYS A 1034 -7.70 -56.81 -28.95
C LYS A 1034 -9.09 -56.52 -28.41
N MET A 1035 -9.46 -55.24 -28.32
CA MET A 1035 -10.83 -54.84 -27.97
C MET A 1035 -11.85 -55.30 -29.03
N GLN A 1036 -11.50 -55.27 -30.32
CA GLN A 1036 -12.36 -55.79 -31.39
C GLN A 1036 -12.53 -57.32 -31.30
N GLU A 1037 -11.46 -58.07 -31.00
CA GLU A 1037 -11.54 -59.52 -30.72
C GLU A 1037 -12.51 -59.81 -29.56
N ASP A 1038 -12.50 -58.98 -28.52
CA ASP A 1038 -13.33 -59.12 -27.30
C ASP A 1038 -14.67 -58.35 -27.37
N SER A 1039 -15.06 -57.86 -28.54
CA SER A 1039 -16.17 -56.91 -28.74
C SER A 1039 -17.51 -57.37 -28.15
N ARG A 1040 -17.78 -58.68 -28.12
CA ARG A 1040 -18.98 -59.26 -27.47
C ARG A 1040 -18.95 -59.10 -25.96
N GLN A 1041 -17.82 -59.42 -25.33
CA GLN A 1041 -17.64 -59.31 -23.88
C GLN A 1041 -17.69 -57.85 -23.45
N LEU A 1042 -17.04 -56.95 -24.20
CA LEU A 1042 -17.10 -55.52 -23.94
C LEU A 1042 -18.53 -54.98 -24.02
N TYR A 1043 -19.32 -55.41 -24.99
CA TYR A 1043 -20.73 -55.07 -25.09
C TYR A 1043 -21.52 -55.50 -23.84
N GLU A 1044 -21.36 -56.76 -23.41
CA GLU A 1044 -22.04 -57.30 -22.22
C GLU A 1044 -21.69 -56.50 -20.96
N TYR A 1045 -20.40 -56.20 -20.74
CA TYR A 1045 -19.96 -55.43 -19.58
C TYR A 1045 -20.41 -53.97 -19.60
N LEU A 1046 -20.26 -53.26 -20.73
CA LEU A 1046 -20.58 -51.82 -20.81
C LEU A 1046 -22.09 -51.55 -20.73
N ILE A 1047 -22.90 -52.39 -21.36
CA ILE A 1047 -24.35 -52.20 -21.45
C ILE A 1047 -25.11 -52.90 -20.32
N ASN A 1048 -24.90 -54.21 -20.12
CA ASN A 1048 -25.73 -54.98 -19.19
C ASN A 1048 -25.23 -54.89 -17.75
N GLU A 1049 -23.92 -54.92 -17.54
CA GLU A 1049 -23.31 -54.88 -16.20
C GLU A 1049 -22.86 -53.47 -15.77
N GLN A 1050 -23.15 -52.46 -16.60
CA GLN A 1050 -22.89 -51.05 -16.32
C GLN A 1050 -21.43 -50.77 -15.93
N ALA A 1051 -20.48 -51.38 -16.64
CA ALA A 1051 -19.04 -51.23 -16.41
C ALA A 1051 -18.57 -49.78 -16.55
N HIS A 1052 -17.42 -49.47 -15.93
CA HIS A 1052 -16.67 -48.25 -16.16
C HIS A 1052 -15.45 -48.55 -17.04
N PHE A 1053 -15.20 -47.66 -18.00
CA PHE A 1053 -14.10 -47.73 -18.95
C PHE A 1053 -13.09 -46.63 -18.68
N TYR A 1054 -11.80 -46.98 -18.68
CA TYR A 1054 -10.70 -46.08 -18.43
C TYR A 1054 -9.63 -46.24 -19.51
N LEU A 1055 -9.12 -45.13 -20.04
CA LEU A 1055 -7.97 -45.11 -20.94
C LEU A 1055 -6.89 -44.19 -20.37
N CYS A 1056 -5.66 -44.69 -20.29
CA CYS A 1056 -4.50 -43.91 -19.89
C CYS A 1056 -3.34 -44.10 -20.88
N GLY A 1057 -2.80 -43.00 -21.40
CA GLY A 1057 -1.72 -43.05 -22.40
C GLY A 1057 -1.60 -41.80 -23.28
N PRO A 1058 -0.93 -41.89 -24.44
CA PRO A 1058 -0.84 -40.78 -25.39
C PRO A 1058 -2.20 -40.49 -26.04
N THR A 1059 -2.36 -39.31 -26.65
CA THR A 1059 -3.59 -38.85 -27.31
C THR A 1059 -3.93 -39.52 -28.66
N TRP A 1060 -2.93 -39.93 -29.44
CA TRP A 1060 -3.11 -40.49 -30.79
C TRP A 1060 -4.01 -41.74 -30.93
N PRO A 1061 -4.13 -42.68 -29.97
CA PRO A 1061 -4.96 -43.87 -30.07
C PRO A 1061 -6.40 -43.67 -29.58
N VAL A 1062 -6.75 -42.49 -29.06
CA VAL A 1062 -8.10 -42.22 -28.52
C VAL A 1062 -9.20 -42.46 -29.56
N PRO A 1063 -9.09 -42.00 -30.82
CA PRO A 1063 -10.10 -42.28 -31.84
C PRO A 1063 -10.24 -43.78 -32.10
N ASP A 1064 -9.13 -44.49 -32.28
CA ASP A 1064 -9.13 -45.92 -32.59
C ASP A 1064 -9.76 -46.76 -31.46
N VAL A 1065 -9.53 -46.38 -30.20
CA VAL A 1065 -10.14 -47.03 -29.03
C VAL A 1065 -11.64 -46.75 -28.96
N LYS A 1066 -12.06 -45.51 -29.24
CA LYS A 1066 -13.49 -45.16 -29.35
C LYS A 1066 -14.16 -45.99 -30.45
N ASP A 1067 -13.54 -46.11 -31.61
CA ASP A 1067 -14.05 -46.88 -32.74
C ASP A 1067 -14.18 -48.37 -32.41
N ALA A 1068 -13.27 -48.94 -31.62
CA ALA A 1068 -13.38 -50.32 -31.16
C ALA A 1068 -14.58 -50.54 -30.22
N VAL A 1069 -14.89 -49.57 -29.34
CA VAL A 1069 -16.08 -49.62 -28.48
C VAL A 1069 -17.36 -49.47 -29.32
N VAL A 1070 -17.40 -48.50 -30.23
CA VAL A 1070 -18.52 -48.29 -31.16
C VAL A 1070 -18.77 -49.54 -32.01
N TYR A 1071 -17.72 -50.21 -32.48
CA TYR A 1071 -17.82 -51.47 -33.21
C TYR A 1071 -18.55 -52.55 -32.38
N GLY A 1072 -18.20 -52.72 -31.10
CA GLY A 1072 -18.90 -53.66 -30.22
C GLY A 1072 -20.38 -53.32 -30.03
N LEU A 1073 -20.70 -52.05 -29.83
CA LEU A 1073 -22.08 -51.56 -29.68
C LEU A 1073 -22.93 -51.78 -30.94
N LYS A 1074 -22.34 -51.58 -32.12
CA LYS A 1074 -23.01 -51.78 -33.42
C LYS A 1074 -23.25 -53.25 -33.72
N GLN A 1075 -22.22 -54.09 -33.60
CA GLN A 1075 -22.29 -55.50 -33.99
C GLN A 1075 -23.18 -56.33 -33.05
N TYR A 1076 -23.15 -56.06 -31.75
CA TYR A 1076 -23.88 -56.88 -30.76
C TYR A 1076 -25.09 -56.17 -30.14
N GLY A 1077 -25.13 -54.83 -30.18
CA GLY A 1077 -26.26 -54.05 -29.68
C GLY A 1077 -27.26 -53.59 -30.74
N GLY A 1078 -26.95 -53.76 -32.03
CA GLY A 1078 -27.80 -53.31 -33.15
C GLY A 1078 -27.97 -51.78 -33.22
N MET A 1079 -27.06 -51.02 -32.61
CA MET A 1079 -27.11 -49.56 -32.56
C MET A 1079 -26.51 -48.93 -33.83
N GLU A 1080 -27.15 -47.85 -34.31
CA GLU A 1080 -26.57 -46.98 -35.34
C GLU A 1080 -25.34 -46.25 -34.81
N GLU A 1081 -24.37 -45.97 -35.68
CA GLU A 1081 -23.04 -45.43 -35.31
C GLU A 1081 -23.10 -44.08 -34.58
N ARG A 1082 -24.06 -43.23 -34.98
CA ARG A 1082 -24.32 -41.95 -34.32
C ARG A 1082 -24.85 -42.14 -32.90
N ALA A 1083 -25.82 -43.05 -32.72
CA ALA A 1083 -26.38 -43.36 -31.41
C ALA A 1083 -25.35 -43.98 -30.45
N ALA A 1084 -24.47 -44.86 -30.97
CA ALA A 1084 -23.36 -45.41 -30.19
C ALA A 1084 -22.34 -44.35 -29.77
N SER A 1085 -22.06 -43.37 -30.64
CA SER A 1085 -21.19 -42.25 -30.32
C SER A 1085 -21.80 -41.31 -29.27
N ASP A 1086 -23.08 -40.98 -29.40
CA ASP A 1086 -23.82 -40.14 -28.45
C ASP A 1086 -23.86 -40.79 -27.05
N LEU A 1087 -24.03 -42.12 -26.98
CA LEU A 1087 -23.99 -42.87 -25.73
C LEU A 1087 -22.62 -42.83 -25.03
N ILE A 1088 -21.52 -42.84 -25.80
CA ILE A 1088 -20.17 -42.68 -25.24
C ILE A 1088 -19.99 -41.27 -24.66
N GLU A 1089 -20.51 -40.24 -25.31
CA GLU A 1089 -20.49 -38.87 -24.76
C GLU A 1089 -21.33 -38.79 -23.47
N GLU A 1090 -22.51 -39.42 -23.42
CA GLU A 1090 -23.31 -39.55 -22.19
C GLU A 1090 -22.53 -40.27 -21.07
N TRP A 1091 -21.76 -41.31 -21.40
CA TRP A 1091 -20.92 -42.00 -20.41
C TRP A 1091 -19.73 -41.17 -19.93
N LYS A 1092 -19.20 -40.26 -20.75
CA LYS A 1092 -18.20 -39.29 -20.28
C LYS A 1092 -18.81 -38.33 -19.29
N GLU A 1093 -20.00 -37.80 -19.57
CA GLU A 1093 -20.73 -36.90 -18.66
C GLU A 1093 -21.07 -37.59 -17.33
N LYS A 1094 -21.38 -38.90 -17.37
CA LYS A 1094 -21.64 -39.72 -16.18
C LYS A 1094 -20.40 -40.30 -15.51
N GLU A 1095 -19.19 -39.89 -15.91
CA GLU A 1095 -17.91 -40.40 -15.38
C GLU A 1095 -17.75 -41.94 -15.46
N ARG A 1096 -18.41 -42.56 -16.45
CA ARG A 1096 -18.30 -44.00 -16.75
C ARG A 1096 -17.31 -44.30 -17.88
N TYR A 1097 -16.95 -43.29 -18.66
CA TYR A 1097 -15.94 -43.39 -19.72
C TYR A 1097 -14.89 -42.30 -19.50
N ILE A 1098 -13.80 -42.65 -18.82
CA ILE A 1098 -12.79 -41.70 -18.33
C ILE A 1098 -11.51 -41.82 -19.17
N LEU A 1099 -11.01 -40.69 -19.64
CA LEU A 1099 -9.79 -40.59 -20.46
C LEU A 1099 -8.78 -39.69 -19.75
N GLU A 1100 -7.60 -40.22 -19.41
CA GLU A 1100 -6.47 -39.43 -18.90
C GLU A 1100 -5.31 -39.58 -19.88
N VAL A 1101 -5.24 -38.67 -20.84
CA VAL A 1101 -4.30 -38.73 -21.96
C VAL A 1101 -3.38 -37.52 -22.01
N TYR A 1102 -2.13 -37.77 -22.43
CA TYR A 1102 -1.02 -36.82 -22.37
C TYR A 1102 -0.36 -36.56 -23.72
#